data_AF-A0A3D0L829-F1
#
_entry.id   AF-A0A3D0L829-F1
#
_cell.length_a   1.000
_cell.length_b   1.000
_cell.length_c   1.000
_cell.angle_alpha   90.00
_cell.angle_beta   90.00
_cell.angle_gamma   90.00
#
_symmetry.space_group_name_H-M   'P 1'
#
loop_
_entity.id
_entity.type
_entity.pdbx_description
1 polymer ?
#
loop_
_entity_poly.entity_id
_entity_poly.type
_entity_poly.pdbx_seq_one_letter_code
_entity_poly.pdbx_strand_id
1 'polypeptide(L)'
;MYGIFYKAKNYRQAFFFFLVQSLTVHLLSSYWLANFRGFAIFTLGASAFGTALEGGLCGAVSHFLPAQLNKKNLLEEDGGRHPHYVWIRIIWFSASWVMWEWMKSTGFLAYPWGTLSMAAYRWKLITQIADITGVWGVTFLFALFSALIAEGYGIMERIPRAQNNIVMAESFVSSAKTAGIFFAICLVYGIFQYVVPRTPVKTLNTVLVQQNVDPWESGDAASIAVSKKLTEQQVNLMRDIGMEPDLVLWSEGVLGYTYPSAIQFYREFPQDESLTAFIARMDIPFVIGGRTLVDHNRQLFSNSAIFFDRNGDYAGFYSKKHLVPFAERIPWAENPLMKFFMGKVVGFTSTLTPGNQYVLFKIPKSNQGNTKAALWSNLPPETTIALEPDGTINKDTASRYTENPGYNPDSYISFTTPICFEDAFSDVCSQLYRIGSEVFLNITNDSWSKEPPAEYQHFIAASYRAIEYRTTLVRCTNSGYSAIVDPSGRVIMDLPVFTETALGFKVPVYERKKTVYSMMGDWFAYLLFAFMGSVFVWSTVFFYIIEPKKTVPATEKEKTDDEREDAAGRSSENDTPPALSTEQSSAPWEDSPEETSDVEDNVFTAKGNMKSGPVHTARPKTIAVPSGKNSTGTKKRR
;
A
#
# COMPACT_ATOMS: atom_id res chain seq x y z
N MET A 1 12.44 4.18 -16.36
CA MET A 1 13.12 4.82 -15.21
C MET A 1 14.61 4.56 -15.20
N TYR A 2 15.07 3.31 -15.22
CA TYR A 2 16.51 2.99 -15.28
C TYR A 2 17.31 3.81 -16.32
N GLY A 3 16.82 3.93 -17.55
CA GLY A 3 17.50 4.73 -18.60
C GLY A 3 17.53 6.25 -18.33
N ILE A 4 16.53 6.80 -17.63
CA ILE A 4 16.49 8.22 -17.23
C ILE A 4 17.41 8.45 -16.02
N PHE A 5 17.36 7.52 -15.06
CA PHE A 5 18.26 7.44 -13.92
C PHE A 5 19.72 7.46 -14.36
N TYR A 6 20.06 6.61 -15.33
CA TYR A 6 21.40 6.51 -15.88
C TYR A 6 21.86 7.82 -16.55
N LYS A 7 20.92 8.59 -17.13
CA LYS A 7 21.20 9.89 -17.77
C LYS A 7 21.21 11.06 -16.79
N ALA A 8 20.90 10.85 -15.50
CA ALA A 8 20.94 11.92 -14.51
C ALA A 8 22.39 12.39 -14.31
N LYS A 9 22.61 13.71 -14.23
CA LYS A 9 23.96 14.27 -14.02
C LYS A 9 24.41 14.22 -12.56
N ASN A 10 23.46 14.37 -11.64
CA ASN A 10 23.70 14.47 -10.20
C ASN A 10 22.49 13.97 -9.39
N TYR A 11 22.68 13.81 -8.08
CA TYR A 11 21.65 13.29 -7.17
C TYR A 11 20.37 14.15 -7.17
N ARG A 12 20.47 15.46 -7.41
CA ARG A 12 19.31 16.36 -7.47
C ARG A 12 18.45 16.07 -8.69
N GLN A 13 19.07 15.79 -9.84
CA GLN A 13 18.35 15.36 -11.04
C GLN A 13 17.72 13.98 -10.86
N ALA A 14 18.44 13.03 -10.27
CA ALA A 14 17.87 11.70 -9.98
C ALA A 14 16.68 11.79 -9.03
N PHE A 15 16.79 12.58 -7.96
CA PHE A 15 15.69 12.90 -7.05
C PHE A 15 14.48 13.47 -7.81
N PHE A 16 14.69 14.49 -8.64
CA PHE A 16 13.60 15.13 -9.38
C PHE A 16 12.92 14.18 -10.36
N PHE A 17 13.67 13.37 -11.10
CA PHE A 17 13.10 12.40 -12.05
C PHE A 17 12.26 11.34 -11.37
N PHE A 18 12.74 10.77 -10.26
CA PHE A 18 11.96 9.80 -9.50
C PHE A 18 10.74 10.44 -8.84
N LEU A 19 10.86 11.68 -8.34
CA LEU A 19 9.74 12.40 -7.75
C LEU A 19 8.64 12.62 -8.77
N VAL A 20 8.96 13.15 -9.96
CA VAL A 20 7.98 13.40 -11.03
C VAL A 20 7.35 12.09 -11.51
N GLN A 21 8.14 11.03 -11.68
CA GLN A 21 7.60 9.74 -12.10
C GLN A 21 6.69 9.14 -11.02
N SER A 22 7.12 9.13 -9.76
CA SER A 22 6.36 8.55 -8.66
C SER A 22 5.04 9.30 -8.47
N LEU A 23 5.09 10.64 -8.56
CA LEU A 23 3.90 11.48 -8.58
C LEU A 23 2.96 11.11 -9.73
N THR A 24 3.48 11.03 -10.95
CA THR A 24 2.70 10.72 -12.15
C THR A 24 2.07 9.33 -12.07
N VAL A 25 2.85 8.31 -11.71
CA VAL A 25 2.35 6.94 -11.58
C VAL A 25 1.31 6.83 -10.47
N HIS A 26 1.50 7.49 -9.34
CA HIS A 26 0.52 7.49 -8.26
C HIS A 26 -0.79 8.15 -8.69
N LEU A 27 -0.73 9.32 -9.34
CA LEU A 27 -1.93 9.99 -9.86
C LEU A 27 -2.69 9.14 -10.90
N LEU A 28 -1.97 8.39 -11.74
CA LEU A 28 -2.58 7.52 -12.76
C LEU A 28 -3.09 6.19 -12.20
N SER A 29 -2.37 5.58 -11.25
CA SER A 29 -2.73 4.27 -10.70
C SER A 29 -3.76 4.37 -9.58
N SER A 30 -3.80 5.49 -8.87
CA SER A 30 -4.65 5.72 -7.70
C SER A 30 -5.66 6.85 -7.93
N TYR A 31 -6.00 7.15 -9.19
CA TYR A 31 -6.94 8.21 -9.55
C TYR A 31 -8.30 8.09 -8.83
N TRP A 32 -8.72 6.85 -8.55
CA TRP A 32 -9.96 6.52 -7.85
C TRP A 32 -10.01 7.07 -6.41
N LEU A 33 -8.88 7.46 -5.81
CA LEU A 33 -8.88 8.19 -4.54
C LEU A 33 -9.59 9.56 -4.63
N ALA A 34 -9.75 10.11 -5.84
CA ALA A 34 -10.55 11.31 -6.04
C ALA A 34 -12.04 11.12 -5.66
N ASN A 35 -12.54 9.89 -5.61
CA ASN A 35 -13.94 9.60 -5.28
C ASN A 35 -14.26 9.69 -3.78
N PHE A 36 -13.26 9.97 -2.92
CA PHE A 36 -13.44 10.20 -1.47
C PHE A 36 -14.13 11.54 -1.12
N ARG A 37 -15.05 12.00 -1.98
CA ARG A 37 -15.85 13.25 -1.87
C ARG A 37 -15.01 14.42 -1.32
N GLY A 38 -15.37 14.99 -0.18
CA GLY A 38 -14.71 16.15 0.43
C GLY A 38 -13.25 15.92 0.85
N PHE A 39 -12.76 14.67 0.85
CA PHE A 39 -11.41 14.31 1.27
C PHE A 39 -10.46 14.04 0.09
N ALA A 40 -10.90 14.21 -1.16
CA ALA A 40 -10.11 13.93 -2.37
C ALA A 40 -8.73 14.61 -2.35
N ILE A 41 -8.65 15.87 -1.89
CA ILE A 41 -7.38 16.62 -1.85
C ILE A 41 -6.37 16.03 -0.86
N PHE A 42 -6.85 15.46 0.25
CA PHE A 42 -5.99 14.82 1.25
C PHE A 42 -5.68 13.37 0.88
N THR A 43 -6.68 12.63 0.42
CA THR A 43 -6.52 11.22 0.05
C THR A 43 -5.68 11.05 -1.21
N LEU A 44 -5.97 11.75 -2.31
CA LEU A 44 -5.16 11.68 -3.53
C LEU A 44 -3.95 12.61 -3.44
N GLY A 45 -4.14 13.88 -3.08
CA GLY A 45 -3.07 14.88 -3.12
C GLY A 45 -1.94 14.60 -2.11
N ALA A 46 -2.27 14.35 -0.85
CA ALA A 46 -1.24 14.11 0.17
C ALA A 46 -0.54 12.76 -0.03
N SER A 47 -1.27 11.70 -0.41
CA SER A 47 -0.65 10.40 -0.71
C SER A 47 0.24 10.45 -1.94
N ALA A 48 -0.17 11.20 -2.99
CA ALA A 48 0.64 11.39 -4.18
C ALA A 48 1.92 12.17 -3.87
N PHE A 49 1.82 13.24 -3.07
CA PHE A 49 2.99 14.01 -2.64
C PHE A 49 3.93 13.19 -1.75
N GLY A 50 3.40 12.45 -0.77
CA GLY A 50 4.19 11.57 0.10
C GLY A 50 4.93 10.50 -0.70
N THR A 51 4.22 9.77 -1.56
CA THR A 51 4.81 8.76 -2.44
C THR A 51 5.85 9.35 -3.39
N ALA A 52 5.62 10.57 -3.89
CA ALA A 52 6.57 11.28 -4.75
C ALA A 52 7.84 11.68 -4.02
N LEU A 53 7.72 12.16 -2.76
CA LEU A 53 8.87 12.51 -1.93
C LEU A 53 9.72 11.27 -1.60
N GLU A 54 9.08 10.17 -1.20
CA GLU A 54 9.74 8.87 -0.98
C GLU A 54 10.44 8.38 -2.25
N GLY A 55 9.76 8.50 -3.40
CA GLY A 55 10.33 8.18 -4.70
C GLY A 55 11.57 9.02 -4.99
N GLY A 56 11.50 10.33 -4.77
CA GLY A 56 12.64 11.23 -4.92
C GLY A 56 13.84 10.82 -4.07
N LEU A 57 13.61 10.50 -2.78
CA LEU A 57 14.66 10.01 -1.89
C LEU A 57 15.28 8.70 -2.41
N CYS A 58 14.45 7.76 -2.89
CA CYS A 58 14.92 6.55 -3.56
C CYS A 58 15.78 6.87 -4.79
N GLY A 59 15.40 7.88 -5.58
CA GLY A 59 16.21 8.35 -6.71
C GLY A 59 17.59 8.85 -6.28
N ALA A 60 17.67 9.59 -5.17
CA ALA A 60 18.94 10.05 -4.61
C ALA A 60 19.81 8.88 -4.11
N VAL A 61 19.22 7.91 -3.40
CA VAL A 61 19.92 6.69 -2.93
C VAL A 61 20.39 5.82 -4.11
N SER A 62 19.54 5.66 -5.13
CA SER A 62 19.88 4.94 -6.36
C SER A 62 21.11 5.56 -7.04
N HIS A 63 21.26 6.89 -6.97
CA HIS A 63 22.40 7.61 -7.54
C HIS A 63 23.71 7.44 -6.74
N PHE A 64 23.62 7.14 -5.44
CA PHE A 64 24.77 7.16 -4.53
C PHE A 64 25.93 6.27 -4.99
N LEU A 65 25.70 4.97 -5.12
CA LEU A 65 26.76 4.01 -5.45
C LEU A 65 27.37 4.30 -6.84
N PRO A 66 26.57 4.43 -7.92
CA PRO A 66 27.13 4.75 -9.24
C PRO A 66 27.94 6.05 -9.29
N ALA A 67 27.61 7.05 -8.49
CA ALA A 67 28.38 8.30 -8.44
C ALA A 67 29.76 8.13 -7.81
N GLN A 68 29.87 7.35 -6.74
CA GLN A 68 31.15 7.10 -6.07
C GLN A 68 32.10 6.23 -6.90
N LEU A 69 31.55 5.45 -7.83
CA LEU A 69 32.35 4.75 -8.84
C LEU A 69 32.95 5.72 -9.88
N ASN A 70 32.59 7.01 -9.86
CA ASN A 70 33.15 8.05 -10.71
C ASN A 70 34.06 9.01 -9.90
N LYS A 71 35.29 9.23 -10.37
CA LYS A 71 36.23 10.24 -9.86
C LYS A 71 35.69 11.68 -9.82
N LYS A 72 34.72 12.03 -10.68
CA LYS A 72 34.07 13.36 -10.76
C LYS A 72 32.68 13.40 -10.11
N ASN A 73 32.16 12.30 -9.55
CA ASN A 73 30.80 12.19 -9.03
C ASN A 73 29.67 12.50 -10.05
N LEU A 74 29.93 12.40 -11.37
CA LEU A 74 28.97 12.70 -12.44
C LEU A 74 28.48 11.41 -13.13
N LEU A 75 27.20 11.09 -13.03
CA LEU A 75 26.66 9.85 -13.61
C LEU A 75 26.71 9.84 -15.16
N GLU A 76 26.53 10.99 -15.83
CA GLU A 76 26.47 11.03 -17.30
C GLU A 76 27.84 10.86 -17.98
N GLU A 77 28.92 11.38 -17.38
CA GLU A 77 30.27 11.36 -17.98
C GLU A 77 30.95 9.97 -17.88
N ASP A 78 30.65 9.18 -16.83
CA ASP A 78 31.28 7.87 -16.59
C ASP A 78 30.33 6.72 -16.20
N GLY A 79 29.02 6.96 -16.04
CA GLY A 79 28.03 5.99 -15.51
C GLY A 79 27.90 4.67 -16.26
N GLY A 80 28.62 4.51 -17.37
CA GLY A 80 28.87 3.22 -18.01
C GLY A 80 30.01 3.29 -19.00
N ARG A 81 31.17 3.75 -18.51
CA ARG A 81 32.46 3.47 -19.17
C ARG A 81 33.23 2.34 -18.49
N HIS A 82 32.90 2.02 -17.24
CA HIS A 82 33.59 0.97 -16.51
C HIS A 82 32.81 -0.37 -16.56
N PRO A 83 33.32 -1.37 -17.29
CA PRO A 83 32.61 -2.61 -17.58
C PRO A 83 32.38 -3.49 -16.33
N HIS A 84 33.24 -3.40 -15.31
CA HIS A 84 33.15 -4.23 -14.11
C HIS A 84 31.96 -3.88 -13.18
N TYR A 85 31.22 -2.79 -13.45
CA TYR A 85 30.11 -2.36 -12.59
C TYR A 85 28.72 -2.58 -13.18
N VAL A 86 28.59 -3.19 -14.38
CA VAL A 86 27.28 -3.43 -15.04
C VAL A 86 26.33 -4.19 -14.10
N TRP A 87 26.75 -5.36 -13.62
CA TRP A 87 25.93 -6.19 -12.72
C TRP A 87 25.56 -5.48 -11.42
N ILE A 88 26.53 -4.79 -10.81
CA ILE A 88 26.34 -4.05 -9.56
C ILE A 88 25.32 -2.93 -9.74
N ARG A 89 25.35 -2.19 -10.86
CA ARG A 89 24.34 -1.15 -11.15
C ARG A 89 22.93 -1.72 -11.27
N ILE A 90 22.78 -2.84 -11.99
CA ILE A 90 21.49 -3.49 -12.19
C ILE A 90 20.94 -3.97 -10.82
N ILE A 91 21.75 -4.65 -10.01
CA ILE A 91 21.34 -5.07 -8.65
C ILE A 91 21.03 -3.86 -7.78
N TRP A 92 21.88 -2.82 -7.78
CA TRP A 92 21.69 -1.64 -6.93
C TRP A 92 20.38 -0.91 -7.23
N PHE A 93 20.04 -0.76 -8.51
CA PHE A 93 18.77 -0.20 -8.90
C PHE A 93 17.60 -1.08 -8.44
N SER A 94 17.72 -2.39 -8.65
CA SER A 94 16.67 -3.35 -8.27
C SER A 94 16.45 -3.38 -6.75
N ALA A 95 17.53 -3.34 -5.97
CA ALA A 95 17.50 -3.26 -4.51
C ALA A 95 16.89 -1.92 -4.04
N SER A 96 17.32 -0.80 -4.61
CA SER A 96 16.76 0.53 -4.31
C SER A 96 15.25 0.58 -4.58
N TRP A 97 14.78 -0.01 -5.68
CA TRP A 97 13.36 -0.08 -6.01
C TRP A 97 12.57 -0.89 -4.98
N VAL A 98 13.08 -2.07 -4.58
CA VAL A 98 12.45 -2.89 -3.53
C VAL A 98 12.43 -2.13 -2.20
N MET A 99 13.50 -1.41 -1.84
CA MET A 99 13.53 -0.60 -0.61
C MET A 99 12.48 0.51 -0.64
N TRP A 100 12.30 1.18 -1.77
CA TRP A 100 11.24 2.17 -1.91
C TRP A 100 9.85 1.57 -1.76
N GLU A 101 9.53 0.48 -2.45
CA GLU A 101 8.22 -0.17 -2.30
C GLU A 101 8.01 -0.73 -0.89
N TRP A 102 9.06 -1.27 -0.26
CA TRP A 102 9.00 -1.79 1.10
C TRP A 102 8.76 -0.66 2.13
N MET A 103 9.50 0.45 2.03
CA MET A 103 9.28 1.63 2.88
C MET A 103 7.87 2.20 2.71
N LYS A 104 7.42 2.34 1.45
CA LYS A 104 6.07 2.80 1.10
C LYS A 104 4.98 1.89 1.67
N SER A 105 5.27 0.59 1.85
CA SER A 105 4.30 -0.42 2.27
C SER A 105 4.38 -0.78 3.77
N THR A 106 5.27 -0.14 4.53
CA THR A 106 5.54 -0.50 5.94
C THR A 106 5.11 0.59 6.91
N GLY A 107 4.52 0.18 8.04
CA GLY A 107 4.15 1.07 9.13
C GLY A 107 2.77 1.70 8.99
N PHE A 108 2.46 2.65 9.88
CA PHE A 108 1.10 3.18 10.00
C PHE A 108 0.63 4.00 8.78
N LEU A 109 1.53 4.67 8.06
CA LEU A 109 1.20 5.46 6.86
C LEU A 109 1.36 4.67 5.56
N ALA A 110 1.49 3.35 5.65
CA ALA A 110 1.76 2.51 4.51
C ALA A 110 0.67 2.60 3.43
N TYR A 111 1.13 2.64 2.18
CA TYR A 111 0.31 2.65 0.98
C TYR A 111 0.82 1.60 -0.03
N PRO A 112 0.53 0.31 0.17
CA PRO A 112 1.01 -0.80 -0.68
C PRO A 112 0.31 -0.88 -2.06
N TRP A 113 -0.01 0.25 -2.70
CA TRP A 113 -0.65 0.31 -4.02
C TRP A 113 0.30 0.78 -5.11
N GLY A 114 0.01 0.40 -6.36
CA GLY A 114 0.78 0.81 -7.53
C GLY A 114 2.20 0.23 -7.55
N THR A 115 2.38 -0.98 -7.00
CA THR A 115 3.68 -1.67 -6.93
C THR A 115 3.97 -2.52 -8.16
N LEU A 116 5.24 -2.87 -8.40
CA LEU A 116 5.63 -3.81 -9.45
C LEU A 116 5.06 -5.21 -9.22
N SER A 117 4.93 -5.64 -7.96
CA SER A 117 4.30 -6.92 -7.64
C SER A 117 2.83 -6.95 -8.08
N MET A 118 2.08 -5.84 -7.97
CA MET A 118 0.73 -5.77 -8.52
C MET A 118 0.72 -5.93 -10.04
N ALA A 119 1.62 -5.24 -10.74
CA ALA A 119 1.75 -5.37 -12.19
C ALA A 119 2.14 -6.80 -12.62
N ALA A 120 2.89 -7.50 -11.77
CA ALA A 120 3.31 -8.88 -11.99
C ALA A 120 2.20 -9.94 -11.76
N TYR A 121 1.02 -9.55 -11.24
CA TYR A 121 -0.05 -10.48 -10.83
C TYR A 121 -0.43 -11.54 -11.88
N ARG A 122 -0.42 -11.17 -13.17
CA ARG A 122 -0.75 -12.09 -14.27
C ARG A 122 0.33 -13.13 -14.56
N TRP A 123 1.56 -12.92 -14.09
CA TRP A 123 2.70 -13.81 -14.28
C TRP A 123 2.75 -14.89 -13.21
N LYS A 124 1.70 -15.73 -13.17
CA LYS A 124 1.43 -16.68 -12.07
C LYS A 124 2.57 -17.62 -11.72
N LEU A 125 3.44 -17.96 -12.69
CA LEU A 125 4.61 -18.79 -12.44
C LEU A 125 5.68 -18.02 -11.67
N ILE A 126 5.95 -16.77 -12.06
CA ILE A 126 6.98 -15.95 -11.40
C ILE A 126 6.53 -15.54 -10.00
N THR A 127 5.25 -15.24 -9.81
CA THR A 127 4.73 -14.80 -8.49
C THR A 127 4.86 -15.86 -7.39
N GLN A 128 5.09 -17.14 -7.74
CA GLN A 128 5.21 -18.22 -6.77
C GLN A 128 6.37 -18.03 -5.79
N ILE A 129 7.42 -17.30 -6.16
CA ILE A 129 8.55 -17.02 -5.26
C ILE A 129 8.15 -16.22 -4.01
N ALA A 130 6.93 -15.65 -3.99
CA ALA A 130 6.43 -14.90 -2.85
C ALA A 130 6.33 -15.76 -1.57
N ASP A 131 6.19 -17.08 -1.69
CA ASP A 131 6.28 -17.97 -0.50
C ASP A 131 7.70 -18.07 0.09
N ILE A 132 8.72 -17.66 -0.66
CA ILE A 132 10.10 -17.57 -0.20
C ILE A 132 10.41 -16.16 0.29
N THR A 133 10.21 -15.16 -0.56
CA THR A 133 10.72 -13.79 -0.36
C THR A 133 9.66 -12.76 0.01
N GLY A 134 8.39 -13.15 0.05
CA GLY A 134 7.28 -12.22 -0.05
C GLY A 134 7.20 -11.58 -1.43
N VAL A 135 6.29 -10.61 -1.58
CA VAL A 135 6.17 -9.78 -2.80
C VAL A 135 7.47 -9.09 -3.21
N TRP A 136 8.41 -8.90 -2.28
CA TRP A 136 9.69 -8.20 -2.51
C TRP A 136 10.59 -8.88 -3.54
N GLY A 137 10.64 -10.21 -3.57
CA GLY A 137 11.39 -10.92 -4.60
C GLY A 137 10.74 -10.80 -5.98
N VAL A 138 9.41 -10.71 -6.04
CA VAL A 138 8.68 -10.46 -7.29
C VAL A 138 9.01 -9.07 -7.81
N THR A 139 8.92 -8.04 -6.96
CA THR A 139 9.36 -6.68 -7.28
C THR A 139 10.82 -6.66 -7.76
N PHE A 140 11.72 -7.35 -7.05
CA PHE A 140 13.13 -7.42 -7.42
C PHE A 140 13.34 -8.02 -8.80
N LEU A 141 12.69 -9.14 -9.13
CA LEU A 141 12.79 -9.75 -10.45
C LEU A 141 12.31 -8.80 -11.56
N PHE A 142 11.18 -8.14 -11.39
CA PHE A 142 10.67 -7.22 -12.41
C PHE A 142 11.55 -5.97 -12.57
N ALA A 143 12.10 -5.46 -11.47
CA ALA A 143 13.08 -4.37 -11.51
C ALA A 143 14.39 -4.82 -12.18
N LEU A 144 14.88 -6.02 -11.88
CA LEU A 144 16.08 -6.63 -12.46
C LEU A 144 15.93 -6.81 -13.98
N PHE A 145 14.81 -7.36 -14.44
CA PHE A 145 14.52 -7.52 -15.86
C PHE A 145 14.49 -6.17 -16.59
N SER A 146 13.80 -5.19 -16.01
CA SER A 146 13.67 -3.85 -16.58
C SER A 146 15.02 -3.12 -16.64
N ALA A 147 15.84 -3.26 -15.60
CA ALA A 147 17.18 -2.70 -15.55
C ALA A 147 18.11 -3.36 -16.58
N LEU A 148 18.05 -4.69 -16.73
CA LEU A 148 18.85 -5.42 -17.72
C LEU A 148 18.54 -4.98 -19.15
N ILE A 149 17.26 -4.84 -19.51
CA ILE A 149 16.87 -4.38 -20.85
C ILE A 149 17.37 -2.95 -21.09
N ALA A 150 17.14 -2.06 -20.13
CA ALA A 150 17.52 -0.66 -20.27
C ALA A 150 19.05 -0.48 -20.32
N GLU A 151 19.81 -1.25 -19.56
CA GLU A 151 21.26 -1.30 -19.62
C GLU A 151 21.74 -1.80 -20.99
N GLY A 152 21.14 -2.87 -21.52
CA GLY A 152 21.47 -3.42 -22.84
C GLY A 152 21.25 -2.40 -23.96
N TYR A 153 20.10 -1.71 -23.94
CA TYR A 153 19.81 -0.63 -24.88
C TYR A 153 20.81 0.52 -24.76
N GLY A 154 21.14 0.92 -23.53
CA GLY A 154 22.13 1.95 -23.25
C GLY A 154 23.53 1.58 -23.77
N ILE A 155 23.92 0.30 -23.72
CA ILE A 155 25.17 -0.20 -24.29
C ILE A 155 25.11 -0.18 -25.82
N MET A 156 24.03 -0.66 -26.44
CA MET A 156 23.88 -0.69 -27.91
C MET A 156 23.99 0.69 -28.55
N GLU A 157 23.40 1.73 -27.95
CA GLU A 157 23.54 3.13 -28.43
C GLU A 157 25.00 3.64 -28.41
N ARG A 158 25.89 3.00 -27.63
CA ARG A 158 27.28 3.46 -27.35
C ARG A 158 28.36 2.65 -28.05
N ILE A 159 28.04 1.44 -28.54
CA ILE A 159 28.96 0.57 -29.29
C ILE A 159 29.67 1.30 -30.46
N PRO A 160 29.06 2.29 -31.15
CA PRO A 160 29.77 3.02 -32.20
C PRO A 160 30.80 4.07 -31.72
N ARG A 161 30.91 4.39 -30.42
CA ARG A 161 31.57 5.63 -29.94
C ARG A 161 32.70 5.49 -28.90
N ALA A 162 33.17 4.29 -28.53
CA ALA A 162 34.20 4.15 -27.48
C ALA A 162 35.20 2.98 -27.68
N GLN A 163 36.44 3.15 -27.20
CA GLN A 163 37.54 2.19 -27.33
C GLN A 163 37.42 0.94 -26.42
N ASN A 164 36.62 0.97 -25.36
CA ASN A 164 36.48 -0.11 -24.35
C ASN A 164 35.24 -1.03 -24.55
N ASN A 165 34.68 -1.06 -25.76
CA ASN A 165 33.34 -1.63 -25.99
C ASN A 165 33.23 -3.15 -25.87
N ILE A 166 34.31 -3.90 -26.08
CA ILE A 166 34.30 -5.38 -26.01
C ILE A 166 34.11 -5.84 -24.56
N VAL A 167 34.91 -5.34 -23.62
CA VAL A 167 34.85 -5.75 -22.20
C VAL A 167 33.50 -5.39 -21.57
N MET A 168 32.89 -4.28 -21.99
CA MET A 168 31.56 -3.88 -21.53
C MET A 168 30.45 -4.78 -22.08
N ALA A 169 30.52 -5.13 -23.37
CA ALA A 169 29.60 -6.08 -23.97
C ALA A 169 29.73 -7.47 -23.31
N GLU A 170 30.95 -7.94 -23.04
CA GLU A 170 31.19 -9.21 -22.35
C GLU A 170 30.64 -9.21 -20.92
N SER A 171 30.86 -8.14 -20.16
CA SER A 171 30.31 -7.98 -18.81
C SER A 171 28.78 -7.95 -18.81
N PHE A 172 28.17 -7.28 -19.78
CA PHE A 172 26.72 -7.30 -19.97
C PHE A 172 26.21 -8.69 -20.33
N VAL A 173 26.86 -9.39 -21.26
CA VAL A 173 26.49 -10.77 -21.62
C VAL A 173 26.57 -11.69 -20.41
N SER A 174 27.62 -11.57 -19.58
CA SER A 174 27.75 -12.31 -18.32
C SER A 174 26.63 -11.97 -17.33
N SER A 175 26.30 -10.69 -17.18
CA SER A 175 25.19 -10.20 -16.35
C SER A 175 23.84 -10.74 -16.84
N ALA A 176 23.61 -10.74 -18.16
CA ALA A 176 22.40 -11.24 -18.79
C ALA A 176 22.27 -12.76 -18.65
N LYS A 177 23.37 -13.51 -18.78
CA LYS A 177 23.40 -14.96 -18.52
C LYS A 177 23.05 -15.25 -17.06
N THR A 178 23.66 -14.52 -16.12
CA THR A 178 23.41 -14.69 -14.69
C THR A 178 21.95 -14.40 -14.34
N ALA A 179 21.41 -13.26 -14.80
CA ALA A 179 20.00 -12.93 -14.64
C ALA A 179 19.10 -13.99 -15.29
N GLY A 180 19.41 -14.42 -16.52
CA GLY A 180 18.65 -15.44 -17.25
C GLY A 180 18.59 -16.78 -16.53
N ILE A 181 19.70 -17.25 -15.95
CA ILE A 181 19.74 -18.44 -15.10
C ILE A 181 18.85 -18.24 -13.87
N PHE A 182 18.95 -17.09 -13.21
CA PHE A 182 18.12 -16.79 -12.04
C PHE A 182 16.62 -16.78 -12.39
N PHE A 183 16.21 -16.14 -13.48
CA PHE A 183 14.84 -16.19 -14.00
C PHE A 183 14.39 -17.61 -14.32
N ALA A 184 15.25 -18.42 -14.93
CA ALA A 184 14.93 -19.81 -15.25
C ALA A 184 14.68 -20.64 -13.98
N ILE A 185 15.50 -20.45 -12.94
CA ILE A 185 15.30 -21.11 -11.64
C ILE A 185 13.95 -20.69 -11.03
N CYS A 186 13.64 -19.40 -11.00
CA CYS A 186 12.36 -18.89 -10.50
C CYS A 186 11.17 -19.43 -11.32
N LEU A 187 11.33 -19.55 -12.64
CA LEU A 187 10.31 -20.10 -13.53
C LEU A 187 10.08 -21.59 -13.28
N VAL A 188 11.14 -22.38 -13.14
CA VAL A 188 11.06 -23.82 -12.84
C VAL A 188 10.41 -24.04 -11.47
N TYR A 189 10.83 -23.28 -10.46
CA TYR A 189 10.18 -23.28 -9.15
C TYR A 189 8.70 -22.91 -9.24
N GLY A 190 8.40 -21.88 -10.03
CA GLY A 190 7.05 -21.44 -10.33
C GLY A 190 6.18 -22.51 -11.00
N ILE A 191 6.72 -23.23 -11.97
CA ILE A 191 6.04 -24.35 -12.62
C ILE A 191 5.73 -25.44 -11.59
N PHE A 192 6.71 -25.81 -10.76
CA PHE A 192 6.49 -26.80 -9.71
C PHE A 192 5.40 -26.35 -8.73
N GLN A 193 5.48 -25.13 -8.21
CA GLN A 193 4.51 -24.63 -7.24
C GLN A 193 3.12 -24.36 -7.81
N TYR A 194 3.02 -23.98 -9.08
CA TYR A 194 1.73 -23.66 -9.69
C TYR A 194 1.08 -24.91 -10.28
N VAL A 195 1.80 -25.71 -11.07
CA VAL A 195 1.23 -26.82 -11.86
C VAL A 195 0.95 -28.06 -11.01
N VAL A 196 1.78 -28.37 -10.01
CA VAL A 196 1.57 -29.55 -9.15
C VAL A 196 0.28 -29.35 -8.33
N PRO A 197 -0.74 -30.21 -8.50
CA PRO A 197 -2.00 -30.06 -7.80
C PRO A 197 -1.80 -30.26 -6.30
N ARG A 198 -2.47 -29.42 -5.50
CA ARG A 198 -2.56 -29.61 -4.05
C ARG A 198 -3.90 -30.27 -3.75
N THR A 199 -3.89 -31.25 -2.86
CA THR A 199 -5.12 -31.92 -2.41
C THR A 199 -5.65 -31.23 -1.16
N PRO A 200 -6.91 -30.74 -1.15
CA PRO A 200 -7.54 -30.27 0.07
C PRO A 200 -7.64 -31.38 1.11
N VAL A 201 -7.38 -31.06 2.38
CA VAL A 201 -7.50 -32.00 3.51
C VAL A 201 -8.83 -31.85 4.25
N LYS A 202 -9.41 -30.66 4.19
CA LYS A 202 -10.72 -30.31 4.78
C LYS A 202 -11.48 -29.45 3.77
N THR A 203 -12.78 -29.31 3.98
CA THR A 203 -13.62 -28.38 3.22
C THR A 203 -14.56 -27.64 4.15
N LEU A 204 -14.78 -26.36 3.88
CA LEU A 204 -15.71 -25.48 4.59
C LEU A 204 -16.77 -25.02 3.58
N ASN A 205 -18.01 -25.47 3.73
CA ASN A 205 -19.11 -25.03 2.89
C ASN A 205 -19.54 -23.63 3.35
N THR A 206 -19.12 -22.60 2.63
CA THR A 206 -19.31 -21.20 3.04
C THR A 206 -20.29 -20.48 2.14
N VAL A 207 -21.18 -19.68 2.73
CA VAL A 207 -22.00 -18.68 2.03
C VAL A 207 -21.35 -17.32 2.16
N LEU A 208 -21.05 -16.67 1.04
CA LEU A 208 -20.55 -15.29 0.96
C LEU A 208 -21.68 -14.37 0.53
N VAL A 209 -21.91 -13.30 1.28
CA VAL A 209 -22.95 -12.31 0.99
C VAL A 209 -22.32 -11.01 0.53
N GLN A 210 -22.68 -10.58 -0.67
CA GLN A 210 -22.27 -9.33 -1.29
C GLN A 210 -23.50 -8.43 -1.47
N GLN A 211 -23.82 -7.67 -0.42
CA GLN A 211 -25.07 -6.92 -0.34
C GLN A 211 -25.13 -5.69 -1.25
N ASN A 212 -23.98 -5.15 -1.66
CA ASN A 212 -23.85 -3.98 -2.53
C ASN A 212 -24.64 -2.75 -2.04
N VAL A 213 -24.55 -2.48 -0.74
CA VAL A 213 -25.29 -1.39 -0.07
C VAL A 213 -24.34 -0.22 0.23
N ASP A 214 -24.71 1.02 -0.11
CA ASP A 214 -23.87 2.18 0.22
C ASP A 214 -23.90 2.43 1.74
N PRO A 215 -22.77 2.26 2.46
CA PRO A 215 -22.69 2.39 3.92
C PRO A 215 -22.91 3.84 4.40
N TRP A 216 -22.86 4.83 3.51
CA TRP A 216 -23.06 6.25 3.85
C TRP A 216 -24.51 6.69 3.73
N GLU A 217 -25.32 5.97 2.96
CA GLU A 217 -26.68 6.37 2.59
C GLU A 217 -27.75 5.41 3.14
N SER A 218 -27.39 4.15 3.30
CA SER A 218 -28.31 3.07 3.68
C SER A 218 -27.95 2.57 5.09
N GLY A 219 -28.78 2.91 6.08
CA GLY A 219 -28.57 2.45 7.46
C GLY A 219 -28.71 0.93 7.64
N ASP A 220 -28.40 0.44 8.84
CA ASP A 220 -28.41 -0.99 9.23
C ASP A 220 -29.61 -1.79 8.70
N ALA A 221 -30.81 -1.20 8.69
CA ALA A 221 -32.03 -1.85 8.23
C ALA A 221 -31.89 -2.41 6.80
N ALA A 222 -31.35 -1.62 5.88
CA ALA A 222 -31.23 -2.00 4.48
C ALA A 222 -30.14 -3.07 4.31
N SER A 223 -28.97 -2.86 4.93
CA SER A 223 -27.85 -3.80 4.89
C SER A 223 -28.25 -5.18 5.44
N ILE A 224 -28.94 -5.22 6.58
CA ILE A 224 -29.39 -6.47 7.20
C ILE A 224 -30.49 -7.12 6.36
N ALA A 225 -31.47 -6.37 5.86
CA ALA A 225 -32.56 -6.94 5.06
C ALA A 225 -32.05 -7.60 3.77
N VAL A 226 -31.17 -6.93 3.03
CA VAL A 226 -30.53 -7.49 1.83
C VAL A 226 -29.69 -8.71 2.18
N SER A 227 -28.91 -8.64 3.26
CA SER A 227 -28.05 -9.75 3.69
C SER A 227 -28.85 -10.98 4.11
N LYS A 228 -29.98 -10.81 4.84
CA LYS A 228 -30.92 -11.89 5.19
C LYS A 228 -31.48 -12.57 3.94
N LYS A 229 -32.02 -11.77 3.00
CA LYS A 229 -32.59 -12.26 1.74
C LYS A 229 -31.59 -13.09 0.95
N LEU A 230 -30.39 -12.56 0.74
CA LEU A 230 -29.34 -13.24 -0.02
C LEU A 230 -28.84 -14.51 0.67
N THR A 231 -28.70 -14.47 2.00
CA THR A 231 -28.34 -15.65 2.79
C THR A 231 -29.37 -16.75 2.62
N GLU A 232 -30.65 -16.45 2.83
CA GLU A 232 -31.73 -17.44 2.75
C GLU A 232 -31.81 -18.07 1.35
N GLN A 233 -31.73 -17.26 0.30
CA GLN A 233 -31.70 -17.75 -1.08
C GLN A 233 -30.54 -18.71 -1.32
N GLN A 234 -29.34 -18.34 -0.89
CA GLN A 234 -28.14 -19.13 -1.14
C GLN A 234 -28.05 -20.40 -0.27
N VAL A 235 -28.49 -20.32 0.99
CA VAL A 235 -28.58 -21.48 1.89
C VAL A 235 -29.57 -22.51 1.35
N ASN A 236 -30.75 -22.06 0.88
CA ASN A 236 -31.74 -22.96 0.28
C ASN A 236 -31.17 -23.62 -0.99
N LEU A 237 -30.51 -22.85 -1.88
CA LEU A 237 -29.86 -23.39 -3.07
C LEU A 237 -28.83 -24.48 -2.71
N MET A 238 -28.00 -24.25 -1.69
CA MET A 238 -27.00 -25.22 -1.24
C MET A 238 -27.65 -26.50 -0.70
N ARG A 239 -28.70 -26.36 0.13
CA ARG A 239 -29.45 -27.50 0.67
C ARG A 239 -30.16 -28.31 -0.43
N ASP A 240 -30.73 -27.64 -1.43
CA ASP A 240 -31.40 -28.28 -2.57
C ASP A 240 -30.44 -29.17 -3.39
N ILE A 241 -29.14 -28.84 -3.42
CA ILE A 241 -28.10 -29.66 -4.07
C ILE A 241 -27.40 -30.63 -3.11
N GLY A 242 -27.93 -30.80 -1.88
CA GLY A 242 -27.40 -31.71 -0.87
C GLY A 242 -26.09 -31.22 -0.20
N MET A 243 -25.83 -29.92 -0.21
CA MET A 243 -24.68 -29.30 0.43
C MET A 243 -25.14 -28.48 1.65
N GLU A 244 -24.89 -28.99 2.86
CA GLU A 244 -25.18 -28.21 4.08
C GLU A 244 -24.12 -27.13 4.29
N PRO A 245 -24.49 -25.85 4.47
CA PRO A 245 -23.54 -24.79 4.79
C PRO A 245 -22.96 -24.95 6.22
N ASP A 246 -21.65 -24.72 6.36
CA ASP A 246 -20.93 -24.74 7.64
C ASP A 246 -20.78 -23.33 8.23
N LEU A 247 -20.84 -22.27 7.40
CA LEU A 247 -20.60 -20.89 7.81
C LEU A 247 -21.23 -19.88 6.84
N VAL A 248 -21.77 -18.79 7.36
CA VAL A 248 -22.17 -17.61 6.58
C VAL A 248 -21.24 -16.42 6.88
N LEU A 249 -20.75 -15.75 5.82
CA LEU A 249 -19.97 -14.52 5.91
C LEU A 249 -20.77 -13.34 5.38
N TRP A 250 -20.94 -12.32 6.22
CA TRP A 250 -21.43 -11.01 5.83
C TRP A 250 -20.25 -10.02 5.84
N SER A 251 -20.22 -9.12 4.87
CA SER A 251 -19.08 -8.23 4.67
C SER A 251 -18.86 -7.24 5.83
N GLU A 252 -17.80 -6.43 5.73
CA GLU A 252 -17.53 -5.33 6.65
C GLU A 252 -18.67 -4.30 6.67
N GLY A 253 -18.98 -3.77 7.86
CA GLY A 253 -19.88 -2.62 8.03
C GLY A 253 -21.38 -2.91 7.90
N VAL A 254 -21.83 -4.15 8.09
CA VAL A 254 -23.27 -4.50 8.07
C VAL A 254 -23.98 -4.05 9.35
N LEU A 255 -23.32 -4.14 10.51
CA LEU A 255 -23.87 -3.74 11.81
C LEU A 255 -23.26 -2.40 12.26
N GLY A 256 -24.09 -1.35 12.31
CA GLY A 256 -23.68 0.01 12.70
C GLY A 256 -23.64 0.23 14.21
N TYR A 257 -24.46 -0.49 14.98
CA TYR A 257 -24.42 -0.46 16.45
C TYR A 257 -23.36 -1.40 17.02
N THR A 258 -22.93 -1.09 18.24
CA THR A 258 -21.75 -1.72 18.85
C THR A 258 -22.09 -3.02 19.57
N TYR A 259 -21.34 -4.07 19.29
CA TYR A 259 -21.40 -5.32 20.06
C TYR A 259 -20.36 -5.36 21.19
N PRO A 260 -20.66 -6.07 22.31
CA PRO A 260 -21.94 -6.70 22.68
C PRO A 260 -22.97 -5.71 23.27
N SER A 261 -22.67 -4.42 23.38
CA SER A 261 -23.51 -3.42 24.06
C SER A 261 -24.93 -3.28 23.48
N ALA A 262 -25.08 -3.49 22.17
CA ALA A 262 -26.34 -3.40 21.45
C ALA A 262 -27.01 -4.76 21.20
N ILE A 263 -26.63 -5.83 21.94
CA ILE A 263 -27.27 -7.15 21.78
C ILE A 263 -28.79 -7.06 21.92
N GLN A 264 -29.31 -6.30 22.89
CA GLN A 264 -30.75 -6.19 23.08
C GLN A 264 -31.44 -5.56 21.87
N PHE A 265 -30.81 -4.57 21.22
CA PHE A 265 -31.33 -3.97 20.00
C PHE A 265 -31.48 -5.02 18.90
N TYR A 266 -30.43 -5.82 18.63
CA TYR A 266 -30.47 -6.83 17.56
C TYR A 266 -31.26 -8.10 17.91
N ARG A 267 -31.69 -8.26 19.18
CA ARG A 267 -32.68 -9.27 19.58
C ARG A 267 -34.11 -8.88 19.20
N GLU A 268 -34.35 -7.59 18.97
CA GLU A 268 -35.66 -7.03 18.60
C GLU A 268 -35.67 -6.47 17.17
N PHE A 269 -34.49 -6.18 16.61
CA PHE A 269 -34.30 -5.59 15.29
C PHE A 269 -33.57 -6.54 14.33
N PRO A 270 -33.93 -6.58 13.04
CA PRO A 270 -35.09 -5.93 12.39
C PRO A 270 -36.46 -6.39 12.92
N GLN A 271 -37.49 -5.55 12.77
CA GLN A 271 -38.82 -5.77 13.36
C GLN A 271 -39.62 -6.93 12.73
N ASP A 272 -39.29 -7.29 11.48
CA ASP A 272 -39.85 -8.45 10.78
C ASP A 272 -39.38 -9.77 11.41
N GLU A 273 -38.07 -9.89 11.60
CA GLU A 273 -37.42 -10.99 12.30
C GLU A 273 -36.05 -10.50 12.74
N SER A 274 -35.79 -10.63 14.05
CA SER A 274 -34.56 -10.15 14.65
C SER A 274 -33.35 -10.91 14.13
N LEU A 275 -32.17 -10.27 14.19
CA LEU A 275 -30.94 -10.87 13.69
C LEU A 275 -30.65 -12.22 14.37
N THR A 276 -30.83 -12.30 15.70
CA THR A 276 -30.59 -13.53 16.45
C THR A 276 -31.59 -14.63 16.09
N ALA A 277 -32.86 -14.28 15.87
CA ALA A 277 -33.89 -15.24 15.45
C ALA A 277 -33.62 -15.76 14.02
N PHE A 278 -33.17 -14.88 13.12
CA PHE A 278 -32.77 -15.26 11.77
C PHE A 278 -31.60 -16.26 11.79
N ILE A 279 -30.53 -15.97 12.56
CA ILE A 279 -29.37 -16.86 12.67
C ILE A 279 -29.80 -18.21 13.24
N ALA A 280 -30.58 -18.21 14.34
CA ALA A 280 -31.10 -19.44 14.96
C ALA A 280 -31.95 -20.27 13.99
N ARG A 281 -32.75 -19.63 13.14
CA ARG A 281 -33.58 -20.30 12.13
C ARG A 281 -32.75 -20.86 10.99
N MET A 282 -31.71 -20.15 10.56
CA MET A 282 -30.76 -20.65 9.56
C MET A 282 -29.99 -21.87 10.07
N ASP A 283 -29.76 -21.94 11.38
CA ASP A 283 -29.13 -23.05 12.08
C ASP A 283 -27.67 -23.27 11.62
N ILE A 284 -26.99 -22.16 11.31
CA ILE A 284 -25.62 -22.10 10.78
C ILE A 284 -24.89 -20.97 11.52
N PRO A 285 -23.60 -21.12 11.89
CA PRO A 285 -22.78 -20.02 12.43
C PRO A 285 -22.59 -18.85 11.45
N PHE A 286 -22.38 -17.63 11.97
CA PHE A 286 -22.19 -16.41 11.17
C PHE A 286 -20.95 -15.64 11.60
N VAL A 287 -20.23 -15.06 10.63
CA VAL A 287 -19.32 -13.93 10.86
C VAL A 287 -19.91 -12.70 10.18
N ILE A 288 -20.11 -11.63 10.95
CA ILE A 288 -20.72 -10.40 10.48
C ILE A 288 -19.82 -9.21 10.80
N GLY A 289 -19.53 -8.38 9.79
CA GLY A 289 -18.82 -7.12 9.99
C GLY A 289 -19.65 -6.07 10.71
N GLY A 290 -19.08 -5.46 11.75
CA GLY A 290 -19.75 -4.44 12.54
C GLY A 290 -18.82 -3.66 13.46
N ARG A 291 -19.38 -2.93 14.41
CA ARG A 291 -18.60 -2.20 15.43
C ARG A 291 -18.59 -2.96 16.75
N THR A 292 -17.48 -2.89 17.48
CA THR A 292 -17.41 -3.39 18.86
C THR A 292 -16.84 -2.34 19.79
N LEU A 293 -17.23 -2.42 21.06
CA LEU A 293 -16.70 -1.57 22.11
C LEU A 293 -15.45 -2.24 22.72
N VAL A 294 -14.28 -1.63 22.53
CA VAL A 294 -13.00 -2.18 22.99
C VAL A 294 -12.57 -1.63 24.35
N ASP A 295 -13.04 -0.43 24.72
CA ASP A 295 -12.87 0.14 26.06
C ASP A 295 -14.18 0.82 26.51
N HIS A 296 -14.85 0.20 27.48
CA HIS A 296 -16.10 0.69 28.05
C HIS A 296 -15.95 2.03 28.77
N ASN A 297 -14.83 2.26 29.47
CA ASN A 297 -14.63 3.46 30.28
C ASN A 297 -14.39 4.69 29.40
N ARG A 298 -13.68 4.49 28.29
CA ARG A 298 -13.35 5.56 27.34
C ARG A 298 -14.30 5.67 26.17
N GLN A 299 -15.31 4.79 26.10
CA GLN A 299 -16.26 4.70 24.97
C GLN A 299 -15.52 4.57 23.63
N LEU A 300 -14.49 3.72 23.58
CA LEU A 300 -13.69 3.50 22.38
C LEU A 300 -14.23 2.35 21.56
N PHE A 301 -14.45 2.61 20.28
CA PHE A 301 -15.03 1.65 19.34
C PHE A 301 -13.98 1.18 18.33
N SER A 302 -14.14 -0.05 17.87
CA SER A 302 -13.36 -0.64 16.78
C SER A 302 -14.26 -1.22 15.71
N ASN A 303 -13.70 -1.39 14.51
CA ASN A 303 -14.31 -2.11 13.42
C ASN A 303 -13.93 -3.58 13.53
N SER A 304 -14.91 -4.47 13.47
CA SER A 304 -14.75 -5.84 13.97
C SER A 304 -15.53 -6.86 13.15
N ALA A 305 -14.98 -8.07 13.07
CA ALA A 305 -15.65 -9.26 12.61
C ALA A 305 -16.26 -9.95 13.84
N ILE A 306 -17.59 -9.98 13.92
CA ILE A 306 -18.34 -10.52 15.06
C ILE A 306 -18.81 -11.93 14.72
N PHE A 307 -18.52 -12.88 15.60
CA PHE A 307 -18.83 -14.29 15.42
C PHE A 307 -20.06 -14.68 16.25
N PHE A 308 -21.02 -15.32 15.59
CA PHE A 308 -22.24 -15.87 16.17
C PHE A 308 -22.28 -17.38 15.96
N ASP A 309 -22.77 -18.09 16.96
CA ASP A 309 -23.01 -19.53 16.85
C ASP A 309 -24.31 -19.84 16.10
N ARG A 310 -24.62 -21.12 15.92
CA ARG A 310 -25.84 -21.57 15.22
C ARG A 310 -27.14 -21.16 15.90
N ASN A 311 -27.13 -20.83 17.20
CA ASN A 311 -28.30 -20.39 17.96
C ASN A 311 -28.50 -18.86 17.88
N GLY A 312 -27.61 -18.15 17.20
CA GLY A 312 -27.60 -16.68 17.20
C GLY A 312 -27.03 -16.08 18.48
N ASP A 313 -26.36 -16.87 19.33
CA ASP A 313 -25.65 -16.38 20.50
C ASP A 313 -24.30 -15.79 20.07
N TYR A 314 -23.94 -14.65 20.65
CA TYR A 314 -22.65 -14.00 20.41
C TYR A 314 -21.52 -14.85 20.97
N ALA A 315 -20.56 -15.22 20.12
CA ALA A 315 -19.42 -16.06 20.45
C ALA A 315 -18.12 -15.27 20.64
N GLY A 316 -17.99 -14.11 20.00
CA GLY A 316 -16.73 -13.36 20.03
C GLY A 316 -16.57 -12.33 18.93
N PHE A 317 -15.42 -11.66 18.92
CA PHE A 317 -15.04 -10.81 17.78
C PHE A 317 -13.52 -10.70 17.60
N TYR A 318 -13.11 -10.42 16.37
CA TYR A 318 -11.80 -9.87 16.03
C TYR A 318 -11.94 -8.39 15.70
N SER A 319 -11.10 -7.54 16.26
CA SER A 319 -11.08 -6.10 15.97
C SER A 319 -9.89 -5.75 15.08
N LYS A 320 -10.15 -4.96 14.05
CA LYS A 320 -9.18 -4.47 13.08
C LYS A 320 -8.00 -3.80 13.77
N LYS A 321 -6.78 -4.27 13.50
CA LYS A 321 -5.53 -3.79 14.11
C LYS A 321 -4.85 -2.73 13.27
N HIS A 322 -4.80 -2.93 11.95
CA HIS A 322 -4.29 -1.93 11.04
C HIS A 322 -5.46 -1.06 10.57
N LEU A 323 -5.49 0.21 11.01
CA LEU A 323 -6.56 1.15 10.68
C LEU A 323 -6.19 2.03 9.50
N VAL A 324 -7.15 2.34 8.64
CA VAL A 324 -6.92 3.19 7.47
C VAL A 324 -6.57 4.61 7.94
N PRO A 325 -5.37 5.13 7.59
CA PRO A 325 -4.98 6.48 7.94
C PRO A 325 -5.95 7.51 7.36
N PHE A 326 -6.31 8.51 8.16
CA PHE A 326 -7.20 9.60 7.77
C PHE A 326 -8.66 9.23 7.44
N ALA A 327 -9.01 7.94 7.41
CA ALA A 327 -10.40 7.47 7.24
C ALA A 327 -10.95 6.80 8.50
N GLU A 328 -10.12 6.03 9.21
CA GLU A 328 -10.51 5.35 10.46
C GLU A 328 -9.80 5.95 11.67
N ARG A 329 -8.54 6.36 11.52
CA ARG A 329 -7.76 6.99 12.58
C ARG A 329 -6.91 8.14 12.06
N ILE A 330 -6.94 9.25 12.80
CA ILE A 330 -6.04 10.38 12.58
C ILE A 330 -4.63 10.01 13.07
N PRO A 331 -3.59 10.10 12.21
CA PRO A 331 -2.21 9.92 12.64
C PRO A 331 -1.84 10.90 13.75
N TRP A 332 -1.19 10.42 14.82
CA TRP A 332 -0.79 11.26 15.97
C TRP A 332 -1.92 12.14 16.53
N ALA A 333 -3.16 11.64 16.59
CA ALA A 333 -4.32 12.35 17.14
C ALA A 333 -4.15 12.88 18.58
N GLU A 334 -3.17 12.35 19.30
CA GLU A 334 -2.75 12.80 20.63
C GLU A 334 -2.10 14.19 20.59
N ASN A 335 -1.52 14.59 19.46
CA ASN A 335 -0.93 15.91 19.27
C ASN A 335 -2.05 16.97 19.12
N PRO A 336 -2.14 17.97 20.00
CA PRO A 336 -3.19 18.99 19.96
C PRO A 336 -3.25 19.78 18.66
N LEU A 337 -2.10 20.03 18.02
CA LEU A 337 -2.03 20.73 16.72
C LEU A 337 -2.62 19.88 15.61
N MET A 338 -2.34 18.57 15.60
CA MET A 338 -2.90 17.65 14.61
C MET A 338 -4.41 17.51 14.79
N LYS A 339 -4.88 17.36 16.03
CA LYS A 339 -6.31 17.32 16.35
C LYS A 339 -7.01 18.62 15.96
N PHE A 340 -6.39 19.77 16.23
CA PHE A 340 -6.91 21.08 15.82
C PHE A 340 -6.98 21.19 14.30
N PHE A 341 -5.90 20.86 13.59
CA PHE A 341 -5.83 20.91 12.13
C PHE A 341 -6.89 20.00 11.50
N MET A 342 -6.96 18.74 11.90
CA MET A 342 -7.94 17.79 11.37
C MET A 342 -9.38 18.20 11.71
N GLY A 343 -9.63 18.68 12.92
CA GLY A 343 -10.98 19.09 13.32
C GLY A 343 -11.45 20.41 12.72
N LYS A 344 -10.56 21.40 12.54
CA LYS A 344 -10.92 22.77 12.11
C LYS A 344 -10.64 23.06 10.64
N VAL A 345 -9.59 22.48 10.06
CA VAL A 345 -9.19 22.70 8.67
C VAL A 345 -9.75 21.61 7.77
N VAL A 346 -9.61 20.34 8.19
CA VAL A 346 -10.07 19.19 7.38
C VAL A 346 -11.53 18.82 7.66
N GLY A 347 -12.06 19.14 8.84
CA GLY A 347 -13.43 18.82 9.24
C GLY A 347 -13.66 17.34 9.59
N PHE A 348 -12.61 16.63 10.02
CA PHE A 348 -12.63 15.19 10.30
C PHE A 348 -12.33 14.89 11.78
N THR A 349 -13.18 14.07 12.42
CA THR A 349 -13.11 13.77 13.87
C THR A 349 -13.15 12.28 14.21
N SER A 350 -13.03 11.37 13.23
CA SER A 350 -13.08 9.93 13.52
C SER A 350 -11.80 9.42 14.19
N THR A 351 -11.97 8.62 15.24
CA THR A 351 -10.87 7.94 15.95
C THR A 351 -11.31 6.54 16.36
N LEU A 352 -11.49 5.65 15.38
CA LEU A 352 -11.57 4.22 15.66
C LEU A 352 -10.28 3.78 16.38
N THR A 353 -10.44 2.80 17.26
CA THR A 353 -9.34 2.27 18.07
C THR A 353 -8.89 0.91 17.52
N PRO A 354 -7.58 0.70 17.32
CA PRO A 354 -7.07 -0.59 16.89
C PRO A 354 -7.42 -1.72 17.87
N GLY A 355 -7.68 -2.90 17.35
CA GLY A 355 -7.77 -4.11 18.14
C GLY A 355 -6.46 -4.41 18.88
N ASN A 356 -6.56 -4.90 20.12
CA ASN A 356 -5.41 -5.26 20.94
C ASN A 356 -4.94 -6.71 20.74
N GLN A 357 -5.76 -7.58 20.16
CA GLN A 357 -5.53 -9.02 20.08
C GLN A 357 -5.69 -9.56 18.65
N TYR A 358 -4.95 -10.62 18.32
CA TYR A 358 -5.26 -11.49 17.19
C TYR A 358 -6.20 -12.60 17.65
N VAL A 359 -7.13 -13.02 16.79
CA VAL A 359 -8.18 -13.97 17.16
C VAL A 359 -8.25 -15.12 16.17
N LEU A 360 -8.21 -16.34 16.68
CA LEU A 360 -8.42 -17.58 15.92
C LEU A 360 -9.82 -18.13 16.20
N PHE A 361 -10.65 -18.21 15.16
CA PHE A 361 -11.97 -18.83 15.25
C PHE A 361 -11.89 -20.31 14.86
N LYS A 362 -12.72 -21.16 15.47
CA LYS A 362 -12.81 -22.59 15.15
C LYS A 362 -14.25 -23.05 14.97
N ILE A 363 -14.51 -23.75 13.85
CA ILE A 363 -15.81 -24.38 13.54
C ILE A 363 -15.62 -25.90 13.46
N PRO A 364 -16.50 -26.71 14.07
CA PRO A 364 -16.46 -28.17 13.98
C PRO A 364 -16.59 -28.66 12.54
N LYS A 365 -15.95 -29.78 12.23
CA LYS A 365 -16.14 -30.46 10.94
C LYS A 365 -17.52 -31.12 10.92
N SER A 366 -18.31 -30.86 9.88
CA SER A 366 -19.67 -31.41 9.66
C SER A 366 -19.77 -32.96 9.72
N ASN A 367 -18.67 -33.71 9.62
CA ASN A 367 -18.63 -35.17 9.74
C ASN A 367 -17.74 -35.68 10.89
N GLN A 368 -18.31 -35.76 12.10
CA GLN A 368 -18.22 -36.82 13.13
C GLN A 368 -18.12 -36.31 14.58
N GLY A 369 -19.02 -36.85 15.41
CA GLY A 369 -18.68 -37.52 16.68
C GLY A 369 -18.18 -36.67 17.85
N ASN A 370 -19.04 -36.52 18.86
CA ASN A 370 -18.72 -36.00 20.19
C ASN A 370 -17.34 -36.46 20.69
N THR A 371 -16.39 -35.55 20.77
CA THR A 371 -15.14 -35.75 21.50
C THR A 371 -14.73 -34.47 22.22
N LYS A 372 -14.38 -34.62 23.49
CA LYS A 372 -13.92 -33.54 24.37
C LYS A 372 -12.59 -33.00 23.84
N ALA A 373 -12.58 -31.71 23.55
CA ALA A 373 -11.49 -31.00 22.90
C ALA A 373 -10.43 -30.52 23.89
N ALA A 374 -9.24 -30.20 23.35
CA ALA A 374 -8.29 -29.35 24.06
C ALA A 374 -6.98 -28.86 23.33
N LEU A 375 -6.59 -27.58 23.15
CA LEU A 375 -5.12 -27.22 23.12
C LEU A 375 -4.68 -25.96 23.94
N TRP A 376 -3.46 -26.03 24.51
CA TRP A 376 -2.69 -25.00 25.24
C TRP A 376 -1.83 -24.14 24.29
N SER A 377 -1.47 -22.93 24.76
CA SER A 377 -0.27 -22.18 24.37
C SER A 377 0.14 -21.18 25.47
N ASN A 378 1.33 -21.34 26.05
CA ASN A 378 2.09 -20.25 26.69
C ASN A 378 2.57 -19.30 25.57
N LEU A 379 2.44 -17.97 25.53
CA LEU A 379 2.25 -16.85 26.50
C LEU A 379 1.65 -15.63 25.70
N PRO A 380 1.13 -14.55 26.35
CA PRO A 380 0.03 -13.68 25.87
C PRO A 380 0.46 -12.68 24.76
N PRO A 381 -0.40 -12.21 23.81
CA PRO A 381 -1.77 -11.70 23.92
C PRO A 381 -2.70 -12.13 22.74
N GLU A 382 -3.16 -13.39 22.74
CA GLU A 382 -3.92 -13.99 21.63
C GLU A 382 -5.14 -14.73 22.15
N THR A 383 -6.30 -14.57 21.49
CA THR A 383 -7.60 -15.13 21.91
C THR A 383 -8.09 -16.18 20.94
N THR A 384 -8.34 -17.40 21.42
CA THR A 384 -8.99 -18.44 20.62
C THR A 384 -10.48 -18.49 20.97
N ILE A 385 -11.35 -18.52 19.97
CA ILE A 385 -12.81 -18.63 20.11
C ILE A 385 -13.26 -19.86 19.33
N ALA A 386 -13.65 -20.91 20.04
CA ALA A 386 -14.05 -22.19 19.45
C ALA A 386 -15.53 -22.48 19.75
N LEU A 387 -16.27 -22.97 18.74
CA LEU A 387 -17.59 -23.55 18.96
C LEU A 387 -17.46 -25.01 19.42
N GLU A 388 -18.41 -25.49 20.20
CA GLU A 388 -18.55 -26.89 20.57
C GLU A 388 -18.88 -27.75 19.33
N PRO A 389 -18.67 -29.08 19.34
CA PRO A 389 -18.91 -29.96 18.17
C PRO A 389 -20.32 -29.87 17.57
N ASP A 390 -21.29 -29.42 18.35
CA ASP A 390 -22.66 -29.17 17.91
C ASP A 390 -22.87 -27.79 17.28
N GLY A 391 -21.83 -26.96 17.17
CA GLY A 391 -21.88 -25.61 16.60
C GLY A 391 -22.38 -24.53 17.56
N THR A 392 -22.46 -24.80 18.86
CA THR A 392 -22.90 -23.84 19.89
C THR A 392 -21.73 -23.27 20.71
N ILE A 393 -21.92 -22.15 21.40
CA ILE A 393 -20.95 -21.66 22.38
C ILE A 393 -21.02 -22.42 23.71
N ASN A 394 -19.86 -22.63 24.32
CA ASN A 394 -19.79 -23.05 25.72
C ASN A 394 -19.95 -21.83 26.64
N LYS A 395 -21.10 -21.73 27.32
CA LYS A 395 -21.48 -20.56 28.14
C LYS A 395 -20.59 -20.34 29.38
N ASP A 396 -19.88 -21.37 29.83
CA ASP A 396 -18.96 -21.28 30.98
C ASP A 396 -17.56 -20.75 30.57
N THR A 397 -17.17 -20.88 29.30
CA THR A 397 -15.89 -20.42 28.73
C THR A 397 -16.04 -19.23 27.77
N ALA A 398 -17.26 -18.83 27.41
CA ALA A 398 -17.57 -17.75 26.47
C ALA A 398 -17.02 -16.35 26.88
N SER A 399 -16.41 -16.23 28.06
CA SER A 399 -15.74 -15.01 28.54
C SER A 399 -14.35 -15.26 29.16
N ARG A 400 -13.80 -16.48 29.06
CA ARG A 400 -12.48 -16.83 29.62
C ARG A 400 -11.67 -17.69 28.66
N TYR A 401 -10.46 -17.22 28.37
CA TYR A 401 -9.38 -17.98 27.73
C TYR A 401 -9.23 -19.34 28.40
N THR A 402 -9.37 -20.42 27.63
CA THR A 402 -9.03 -21.76 28.08
C THR A 402 -7.89 -22.32 27.24
N GLU A 403 -6.73 -22.45 27.87
CA GLU A 403 -5.80 -23.53 27.54
C GLU A 403 -6.50 -24.85 27.79
N ASN A 404 -6.46 -25.75 26.83
CA ASN A 404 -7.21 -26.98 26.93
C ASN A 404 -6.20 -28.12 26.61
N PRO A 405 -5.92 -29.19 27.38
CA PRO A 405 -4.80 -30.17 27.10
C PRO A 405 -5.03 -31.50 26.27
N GLY A 406 -5.34 -31.53 24.96
CA GLY A 406 -5.92 -32.73 24.30
C GLY A 406 -6.64 -32.52 22.93
N TYR A 407 -5.93 -32.04 21.90
CA TYR A 407 -6.51 -31.59 20.62
C TYR A 407 -6.36 -32.68 19.59
N ASN A 408 -7.43 -32.95 18.87
CA ASN A 408 -7.34 -33.61 17.58
C ASN A 408 -7.42 -32.54 16.47
N PRO A 409 -6.33 -32.31 15.69
CA PRO A 409 -6.34 -31.38 14.56
C PRO A 409 -7.38 -31.66 13.50
N ASP A 410 -7.97 -32.85 13.49
CA ASP A 410 -8.91 -33.28 12.44
C ASP A 410 -10.38 -32.90 12.71
N SER A 411 -10.72 -32.46 13.93
CA SER A 411 -12.11 -32.21 14.34
C SER A 411 -12.61 -30.79 14.03
N TYR A 412 -11.71 -29.84 13.75
CA TYR A 412 -12.03 -28.42 13.57
C TYR A 412 -11.39 -27.84 12.32
N ILE A 413 -12.02 -26.79 11.78
CA ILE A 413 -11.43 -25.86 10.81
C ILE A 413 -11.14 -24.56 11.54
N SER A 414 -9.88 -24.14 11.55
CA SER A 414 -9.43 -22.92 12.22
C SER A 414 -9.23 -21.80 11.20
N PHE A 415 -9.82 -20.63 11.44
CA PHE A 415 -9.75 -19.51 10.51
C PHE A 415 -9.56 -18.17 11.22
N THR A 416 -9.14 -17.17 10.45
CA THR A 416 -8.93 -15.79 10.91
C THR A 416 -9.53 -14.81 9.93
N THR A 417 -9.92 -13.63 10.41
CA THR A 417 -10.69 -12.66 9.63
C THR A 417 -9.96 -11.33 9.47
N PRO A 418 -8.91 -11.21 8.63
CA PRO A 418 -8.35 -9.89 8.34
C PRO A 418 -9.45 -8.99 7.78
N ILE A 419 -9.58 -7.76 8.28
CA ILE A 419 -10.69 -6.88 7.91
C ILE A 419 -10.21 -5.85 6.90
N CYS A 420 -10.96 -5.67 5.81
CA CYS A 420 -10.69 -4.63 4.82
C CYS A 420 -9.26 -4.78 4.28
N PHE A 421 -8.56 -3.66 4.21
CA PHE A 421 -7.20 -3.57 3.72
C PHE A 421 -6.14 -4.28 4.55
N GLU A 422 -6.45 -4.86 5.72
CA GLU A 422 -5.50 -5.69 6.47
C GLU A 422 -4.96 -6.88 5.67
N ASP A 423 -5.70 -7.35 4.66
CA ASP A 423 -5.22 -8.42 3.78
C ASP A 423 -4.15 -7.95 2.77
N ALA A 424 -3.98 -6.65 2.58
CA ALA A 424 -2.82 -6.08 1.87
C ALA A 424 -1.55 -6.06 2.73
N PHE A 425 -1.65 -6.32 4.03
CA PHE A 425 -0.57 -6.19 5.01
C PHE A 425 -0.02 -7.55 5.46
N SER A 426 1.25 -7.79 5.12
CA SER A 426 1.94 -9.02 5.49
C SER A 426 2.22 -9.13 6.98
N ASP A 427 2.46 -8.04 7.69
CA ASP A 427 2.68 -8.01 9.13
C ASP A 427 1.45 -8.48 9.90
N VAL A 428 0.25 -8.07 9.49
CA VAL A 428 -1.02 -8.55 10.07
C VAL A 428 -1.25 -10.02 9.72
N CYS A 429 -1.19 -10.36 8.44
CA CYS A 429 -1.48 -11.72 7.96
C CYS A 429 -0.47 -12.76 8.48
N SER A 430 0.79 -12.37 8.71
CA SER A 430 1.81 -13.25 9.28
C SER A 430 1.44 -13.68 10.69
N GLN A 431 0.97 -12.75 11.52
CA GLN A 431 0.54 -13.06 12.88
C GLN A 431 -0.72 -13.92 12.86
N LEU A 432 -1.73 -13.57 12.05
CA LEU A 432 -2.93 -14.39 11.86
C LEU A 432 -2.60 -15.82 11.39
N TYR A 433 -1.62 -15.97 10.50
CA TYR A 433 -1.15 -17.29 10.09
C TYR A 433 -0.46 -18.05 11.23
N ARG A 434 0.41 -17.38 11.99
CA ARG A 434 1.20 -17.98 13.08
C ARG A 434 0.33 -18.51 14.21
N ILE A 435 -0.75 -17.80 14.56
CA ILE A 435 -1.67 -18.23 15.63
C ILE A 435 -2.46 -19.50 15.29
N GLY A 436 -2.44 -19.97 14.04
CA GLY A 436 -3.01 -21.26 13.67
C GLY A 436 -3.99 -21.26 12.52
N SER A 437 -4.14 -20.15 11.79
CA SER A 437 -5.08 -20.05 10.67
C SER A 437 -4.82 -21.10 9.59
N GLU A 438 -5.85 -21.87 9.24
CA GLU A 438 -5.88 -22.82 8.11
C GLU A 438 -6.52 -22.19 6.86
N VAL A 439 -7.28 -21.10 7.03
CA VAL A 439 -7.93 -20.34 5.95
C VAL A 439 -8.13 -18.89 6.39
N PHE A 440 -7.86 -17.94 5.49
CA PHE A 440 -8.18 -16.53 5.70
C PHE A 440 -9.59 -16.23 5.20
N LEU A 441 -10.45 -15.69 6.07
CA LEU A 441 -11.80 -15.22 5.72
C LEU A 441 -11.84 -13.70 5.81
N ASN A 442 -11.39 -13.00 4.77
CA ASN A 442 -11.40 -11.56 4.73
C ASN A 442 -12.84 -11.03 4.56
N ILE A 443 -13.22 -10.05 5.39
CA ILE A 443 -14.45 -9.27 5.22
C ILE A 443 -14.07 -7.83 4.90
N THR A 444 -14.62 -7.29 3.80
CA THR A 444 -14.19 -5.98 3.27
C THR A 444 -15.38 -5.17 2.77
N ASN A 445 -15.27 -3.84 2.81
CA ASN A 445 -16.25 -2.94 2.22
C ASN A 445 -15.59 -1.94 1.27
N ASP A 446 -15.33 -2.30 0.02
CA ASP A 446 -14.67 -1.39 -0.93
C ASP A 446 -15.61 -0.36 -1.60
N SER A 447 -16.86 -0.22 -1.15
CA SER A 447 -17.90 0.57 -1.85
C SER A 447 -17.62 2.07 -2.00
N TRP A 448 -16.61 2.59 -1.30
CA TRP A 448 -16.19 4.00 -1.40
C TRP A 448 -15.55 4.33 -2.75
N SER A 449 -14.92 3.36 -3.42
CA SER A 449 -14.10 3.66 -4.60
C SER A 449 -14.95 3.99 -5.81
N LYS A 450 -16.12 3.33 -5.91
CA LYS A 450 -17.06 3.33 -7.05
C LYS A 450 -16.41 3.00 -8.40
N GLU A 451 -15.20 2.43 -8.38
CA GLU A 451 -14.36 2.24 -9.56
C GLU A 451 -13.78 0.83 -9.57
N PRO A 452 -14.08 -0.01 -10.59
CA PRO A 452 -13.56 -1.38 -10.66
C PRO A 452 -12.04 -1.50 -10.50
N PRO A 453 -11.20 -0.58 -11.04
CA PRO A 453 -9.75 -0.67 -10.84
C PRO A 453 -9.30 -0.66 -9.38
N ALA A 454 -9.97 0.07 -8.49
CA ALA A 454 -9.65 0.08 -7.08
C ALA A 454 -9.89 -1.29 -6.44
N GLU A 455 -11.05 -1.90 -6.76
CA GLU A 455 -11.47 -3.23 -6.32
C GLU A 455 -10.44 -4.30 -6.70
N TYR A 456 -10.03 -4.29 -7.97
CA TYR A 456 -9.05 -5.26 -8.47
C TYR A 456 -7.64 -5.01 -7.89
N GLN A 457 -7.22 -3.76 -7.73
CA GLN A 457 -5.92 -3.46 -7.12
C GLN A 457 -5.85 -3.97 -5.67
N HIS A 458 -6.89 -3.72 -4.88
CA HIS A 458 -6.97 -4.21 -3.51
C HIS A 458 -6.98 -5.75 -3.47
N PHE A 459 -7.81 -6.39 -4.31
CA PHE A 459 -7.82 -7.85 -4.44
C PHE A 459 -6.45 -8.42 -4.83
N ILE A 460 -5.71 -7.77 -5.75
CA ILE A 460 -4.39 -8.24 -6.16
C ILE A 460 -3.43 -8.25 -4.97
N ALA A 461 -3.41 -7.18 -4.15
CA ALA A 461 -2.61 -7.14 -2.93
C ALA A 461 -2.95 -8.30 -1.99
N ALA A 462 -4.25 -8.51 -1.74
CA ALA A 462 -4.77 -9.58 -0.89
C ALA A 462 -4.39 -10.98 -1.40
N SER A 463 -4.47 -11.19 -2.72
CA SER A 463 -4.23 -12.50 -3.34
C SER A 463 -2.81 -13.03 -3.11
N TYR A 464 -1.83 -12.16 -2.89
CA TYR A 464 -0.47 -12.56 -2.55
C TYR A 464 -0.38 -13.28 -1.21
N ARG A 465 -1.27 -12.98 -0.25
CA ARG A 465 -1.32 -13.68 1.05
C ARG A 465 -1.55 -15.18 0.87
N ALA A 466 -2.39 -15.57 -0.10
CA ALA A 466 -2.64 -16.98 -0.40
C ALA A 466 -1.37 -17.71 -0.86
N ILE A 467 -0.53 -17.04 -1.66
CA ILE A 467 0.75 -17.57 -2.13
C ILE A 467 1.77 -17.59 -0.99
N GLU A 468 1.97 -16.46 -0.32
CA GLU A 468 2.95 -16.25 0.75
C GLU A 468 2.84 -17.26 1.89
N TYR A 469 1.61 -17.58 2.29
CA TYR A 469 1.30 -18.50 3.39
C TYR A 469 0.85 -19.89 2.93
N ARG A 470 0.77 -20.12 1.61
CA ARG A 470 0.25 -21.35 0.99
C ARG A 470 -1.06 -21.81 1.61
N THR A 471 -2.00 -20.88 1.72
CA THR A 471 -3.32 -21.11 2.32
C THR A 471 -4.44 -20.54 1.44
N THR A 472 -5.67 -20.98 1.68
CA THR A 472 -6.84 -20.45 0.98
C THR A 472 -7.18 -19.06 1.52
N LEU A 473 -7.50 -18.13 0.62
CA LEU A 473 -8.09 -16.83 0.94
C LEU A 473 -9.52 -16.81 0.42
N VAL A 474 -10.47 -16.59 1.30
CA VAL A 474 -11.86 -16.29 1.00
C VAL A 474 -12.06 -14.81 1.27
N ARG A 475 -12.39 -14.04 0.23
CA ARG A 475 -12.63 -12.60 0.32
C ARG A 475 -14.12 -12.32 0.10
N CYS A 476 -14.78 -11.82 1.13
CA CYS A 476 -16.20 -11.45 1.14
C CYS A 476 -16.33 -9.93 1.20
N THR A 477 -16.75 -9.31 0.09
CA THR A 477 -16.85 -7.85 0.01
C THR A 477 -18.31 -7.38 0.00
N ASN A 478 -18.55 -6.11 0.36
CA ASN A 478 -19.88 -5.49 0.22
C ASN A 478 -20.26 -5.30 -1.25
N SER A 479 -19.44 -4.57 -2.01
CA SER A 479 -19.66 -4.26 -3.43
C SER A 479 -18.40 -4.47 -4.27
N GLY A 480 -17.33 -4.96 -3.66
CA GLY A 480 -16.04 -5.09 -4.30
C GLY A 480 -15.88 -6.43 -5.01
N TYR A 481 -14.63 -6.82 -5.24
CA TYR A 481 -14.32 -8.10 -5.86
C TYR A 481 -14.25 -9.21 -4.80
N SER A 482 -15.36 -9.90 -4.60
CA SER A 482 -15.43 -11.10 -3.75
C SER A 482 -14.89 -12.31 -4.52
N ALA A 483 -13.99 -13.08 -3.91
CA ALA A 483 -13.31 -14.18 -4.58
C ALA A 483 -12.76 -15.22 -3.59
N ILE A 484 -12.58 -16.44 -4.09
CA ILE A 484 -11.88 -17.52 -3.38
C ILE A 484 -10.60 -17.82 -4.15
N VAL A 485 -9.47 -17.78 -3.44
CA VAL A 485 -8.12 -17.94 -4.00
C VAL A 485 -7.44 -19.15 -3.36
N ASP A 486 -6.91 -20.04 -4.19
CA ASP A 486 -6.16 -21.22 -3.74
C ASP A 486 -4.73 -20.86 -3.26
N PRO A 487 -4.00 -21.78 -2.60
CA PRO A 487 -2.61 -21.58 -2.18
C PRO A 487 -1.60 -21.27 -3.30
N SER A 488 -2.00 -21.43 -4.56
CA SER A 488 -1.20 -21.14 -5.75
C SER A 488 -1.45 -19.73 -6.28
N GLY A 489 -2.43 -19.00 -5.74
CA GLY A 489 -2.86 -17.69 -6.22
C GLY A 489 -3.85 -17.76 -7.40
N ARG A 490 -4.54 -18.88 -7.60
CA ARG A 490 -5.62 -19.05 -8.58
C ARG A 490 -6.94 -18.64 -7.98
N VAL A 491 -7.70 -17.85 -8.72
CA VAL A 491 -9.11 -17.62 -8.42
C VAL A 491 -9.88 -18.88 -8.82
N ILE A 492 -10.51 -19.53 -7.85
CA ILE A 492 -11.33 -20.72 -8.08
C ILE A 492 -12.82 -20.40 -8.16
N MET A 493 -13.23 -19.24 -7.64
CA MET A 493 -14.57 -18.70 -7.73
C MET A 493 -14.54 -17.19 -7.46
N ASP A 494 -15.41 -16.42 -8.10
CA ASP A 494 -15.53 -14.97 -7.95
C ASP A 494 -16.97 -14.47 -8.15
N LEU A 495 -17.23 -13.24 -7.68
CA LEU A 495 -18.47 -12.51 -7.90
C LEU A 495 -18.18 -11.20 -8.66
N PRO A 496 -19.11 -10.74 -9.51
CA PRO A 496 -18.97 -9.46 -10.19
C PRO A 496 -19.01 -8.31 -9.19
N VAL A 497 -18.16 -7.30 -9.41
CA VAL A 497 -18.16 -6.05 -8.62
C VAL A 497 -19.49 -5.30 -8.77
N PHE A 498 -19.84 -4.50 -7.77
CA PHE A 498 -21.03 -3.62 -7.74
C PHE A 498 -22.36 -4.32 -8.02
N THR A 499 -22.47 -5.59 -7.62
CA THR A 499 -23.66 -6.42 -7.84
C THR A 499 -24.18 -6.97 -6.51
N GLU A 500 -25.48 -6.82 -6.24
CA GLU A 500 -26.16 -7.50 -5.11
C GLU A 500 -26.26 -8.99 -5.44
N THR A 501 -25.51 -9.83 -4.73
CA THR A 501 -25.49 -11.28 -4.98
C THR A 501 -24.90 -12.07 -3.80
N ALA A 502 -25.02 -13.39 -3.82
CA ALA A 502 -24.37 -14.30 -2.88
C ALA A 502 -23.76 -15.49 -3.60
N LEU A 503 -22.83 -16.16 -2.92
CA LEU A 503 -22.13 -17.34 -3.41
C LEU A 503 -22.06 -18.40 -2.32
N GLY A 504 -22.56 -19.59 -2.61
CA GLY A 504 -22.32 -20.80 -1.81
C GLY A 504 -21.21 -21.62 -2.44
N PHE A 505 -20.16 -21.94 -1.68
CA PHE A 505 -19.03 -22.69 -2.22
C PHE A 505 -18.41 -23.65 -1.20
N LYS A 506 -17.97 -24.80 -1.69
CA LYS A 506 -17.18 -25.77 -0.90
C LYS A 506 -15.72 -25.32 -0.87
N VAL A 507 -15.38 -24.44 0.08
CA VAL A 507 -14.05 -23.85 0.21
C VAL A 507 -13.03 -24.95 0.53
N PRO A 508 -12.01 -25.16 -0.31
CA PRO A 508 -10.95 -26.13 -0.02
C PRO A 508 -10.03 -25.58 1.08
N VAL A 509 -9.76 -26.39 2.09
CA VAL A 509 -8.78 -26.09 3.15
C VAL A 509 -7.63 -27.08 3.00
N TYR A 510 -6.41 -26.55 2.87
CA TYR A 510 -5.21 -27.32 2.59
C TYR A 510 -4.39 -27.52 3.86
N GLU A 511 -3.52 -28.53 3.84
CA GLU A 511 -2.56 -28.74 4.92
C GLU A 511 -1.67 -27.49 5.09
N ARG A 512 -1.53 -27.01 6.33
CA ARG A 512 -0.70 -25.84 6.63
C ARG A 512 0.76 -26.15 6.31
N LYS A 513 1.38 -25.31 5.47
CA LYS A 513 2.81 -25.37 5.15
C LYS A 513 3.56 -24.17 5.70
N LYS A 514 4.61 -24.42 6.48
CA LYS A 514 5.55 -23.37 6.90
C LYS A 514 6.43 -22.98 5.71
N THR A 515 6.02 -21.95 4.99
CA THR A 515 6.83 -21.33 3.93
C THR A 515 7.99 -20.54 4.54
N VAL A 516 9.06 -20.27 3.78
CA VAL A 516 10.17 -19.45 4.27
C VAL A 516 9.65 -18.07 4.68
N TYR A 517 8.76 -17.48 3.88
CA TYR A 517 8.15 -16.20 4.19
C TYR A 517 7.31 -16.23 5.48
N SER A 518 6.50 -17.27 5.71
CA SER A 518 5.71 -17.39 6.94
C SER A 518 6.59 -17.42 8.21
N MET A 519 7.79 -18.00 8.09
CA MET A 519 8.75 -18.12 9.18
C MET A 519 9.53 -16.83 9.40
N MET A 520 10.03 -16.21 8.32
CA MET A 520 11.02 -15.13 8.41
C MET A 520 10.46 -13.74 8.10
N GLY A 521 9.23 -13.62 7.60
CA GLY A 521 8.64 -12.35 7.18
C GLY A 521 9.45 -11.68 6.06
N ASP A 522 9.61 -10.36 6.16
CA ASP A 522 10.28 -9.52 5.14
C ASP A 522 11.82 -9.65 5.10
N TRP A 523 12.36 -10.84 5.39
CA TRP A 523 13.80 -11.11 5.43
C TRP A 523 14.55 -10.67 4.17
N PHE A 524 13.92 -10.80 3.00
CA PHE A 524 14.54 -10.41 1.74
C PHE A 524 14.70 -8.90 1.63
N ALA A 525 13.72 -8.14 2.12
CA ALA A 525 13.84 -6.69 2.21
C ALA A 525 14.94 -6.30 3.22
N TYR A 526 14.98 -6.94 4.40
CA TYR A 526 16.06 -6.71 5.37
C TYR A 526 17.46 -7.05 4.82
N LEU A 527 17.57 -8.12 4.03
CA LEU A 527 18.82 -8.51 3.37
C LEU A 527 19.28 -7.44 2.37
N LEU A 528 18.38 -6.93 1.54
CA LEU A 528 18.69 -5.86 0.59
C LEU A 528 19.05 -4.56 1.30
N PHE A 529 18.36 -4.23 2.40
CA PHE A 529 18.70 -3.09 3.25
C PHE A 529 20.11 -3.21 3.83
N ALA A 530 20.45 -4.38 4.39
CA ALA A 530 21.79 -4.66 4.93
C ALA A 530 22.86 -4.62 3.82
N PHE A 531 22.57 -5.18 2.64
CA PHE A 531 23.46 -5.09 1.48
C PHE A 531 23.72 -3.62 1.10
N MET A 532 22.69 -2.81 0.96
CA MET A 532 22.83 -1.38 0.62
C MET A 532 23.60 -0.60 1.69
N GLY A 533 23.31 -0.85 2.97
CA GLY A 533 24.05 -0.26 4.09
C GLY A 533 25.52 -0.67 4.11
N SER A 534 25.84 -1.93 3.85
CA SER A 534 27.23 -2.43 3.81
C SER A 534 28.05 -1.77 2.69
N VAL A 535 27.43 -1.59 1.52
CA VAL A 535 28.05 -0.91 0.39
C VAL A 535 28.27 0.58 0.70
N PHE A 536 27.30 1.23 1.34
CA PHE A 536 27.42 2.63 1.79
C PHE A 536 28.55 2.83 2.81
N VAL A 537 28.66 1.93 3.79
CA VAL A 537 29.74 1.97 4.79
C VAL A 537 31.08 1.69 4.15
N TRP A 538 31.19 0.63 3.33
CA TRP A 538 32.42 0.27 2.65
C TRP A 538 32.94 1.42 1.79
N SER A 539 32.06 2.05 1.01
CA SER A 539 32.46 3.14 0.15
C SER A 539 32.85 4.39 0.94
N THR A 540 32.13 4.72 2.02
CA THR A 540 32.49 5.85 2.89
C THR A 540 33.83 5.62 3.58
N VAL A 541 34.07 4.43 4.14
CA VAL A 541 35.34 4.06 4.79
C VAL A 541 36.49 4.06 3.79
N PHE A 542 36.30 3.44 2.62
CA PHE A 542 37.35 3.37 1.60
C PHE A 542 37.76 4.77 1.11
N PHE A 543 36.78 5.63 0.79
CA PHE A 543 37.04 6.97 0.25
C PHE A 543 37.47 8.02 1.29
N TYR A 544 37.02 7.92 2.55
CA TYR A 544 37.35 8.94 3.56
C TYR A 544 38.46 8.52 4.54
N ILE A 545 38.69 7.21 4.73
CA ILE A 545 39.65 6.70 5.72
C ILE A 545 40.90 6.14 5.05
N ILE A 546 40.76 5.41 3.92
CA ILE A 546 41.87 4.68 3.29
C ILE A 546 42.57 5.48 2.19
N GLU A 547 41.82 6.23 1.38
CA GLU A 547 42.38 7.23 0.47
C GLU A 547 42.22 8.65 1.05
N PRO A 548 43.02 9.08 2.05
CA PRO A 548 43.06 10.50 2.36
C PRO A 548 43.50 11.22 1.09
N LYS A 549 42.75 12.25 0.68
CA LYS A 549 43.08 13.13 -0.46
C LYS A 549 44.59 13.35 -0.45
N LYS A 550 45.29 12.89 -1.49
CA LYS A 550 46.69 13.30 -1.72
C LYS A 550 46.69 14.82 -1.70
N THR A 551 47.20 15.40 -0.62
CA THR A 551 47.50 16.81 -0.55
C THR A 551 48.48 17.06 -1.68
N VAL A 552 48.04 17.83 -2.68
CA VAL A 552 48.93 18.31 -3.73
C VAL A 552 50.06 19.06 -2.99
N PRO A 553 51.33 18.66 -3.13
CA PRO A 553 52.43 19.38 -2.52
C PRO A 553 52.40 20.82 -3.06
N ALA A 554 52.61 21.80 -2.18
CA ALA A 554 52.58 23.24 -2.51
C ALA A 554 53.63 23.68 -3.56
N THR A 555 54.45 22.77 -4.09
CA THR A 555 55.61 23.06 -4.92
C THR A 555 55.31 23.26 -6.41
N GLU A 556 54.07 23.08 -6.87
CA GLU A 556 53.68 23.38 -8.26
C GLU A 556 53.16 24.83 -8.46
N LYS A 557 52.89 25.57 -7.38
CA LYS A 557 52.51 26.98 -7.47
C LYS A 557 53.71 27.93 -7.57
N GLU A 558 54.85 27.57 -6.96
CA GLU A 558 56.05 28.43 -7.00
C GLU A 558 56.78 28.37 -8.35
N LYS A 559 56.70 27.26 -9.09
CA LYS A 559 57.36 27.18 -10.41
C LYS A 559 56.71 28.00 -11.51
N THR A 560 55.43 28.32 -11.40
CA THR A 560 54.72 29.15 -12.39
C THR A 560 54.88 30.65 -12.16
N ASP A 561 55.33 31.07 -10.98
CA ASP A 561 55.53 32.48 -10.66
C ASP A 561 56.98 32.93 -10.99
N ASP A 562 58.00 32.07 -10.79
CA ASP A 562 59.39 32.35 -11.23
C ASP A 562 59.52 32.48 -12.76
N GLU A 563 58.81 31.66 -13.54
CA GLU A 563 58.86 31.75 -15.02
C GLU A 563 58.12 32.99 -15.57
N ARG A 564 57.29 33.65 -14.76
CA ARG A 564 56.57 34.89 -15.16
C ARG A 564 57.34 36.16 -14.84
N GLU A 565 58.21 36.17 -13.82
CA GLU A 565 59.06 37.33 -13.53
C GLU A 565 60.22 37.46 -14.53
N ASP A 566 60.79 36.35 -15.03
CA ASP A 566 61.89 36.38 -16.00
C ASP A 566 61.47 36.83 -17.42
N ALA A 567 60.18 36.70 -17.77
CA ALA A 567 59.65 37.10 -19.07
C ALA A 567 59.22 38.58 -19.15
N ALA A 568 59.02 39.26 -18.02
CA ALA A 568 58.54 40.64 -17.96
C ALA A 568 59.66 41.70 -18.05
N GLY A 569 60.94 41.29 -17.98
CA GLY A 569 62.10 42.18 -17.99
C GLY A 569 62.76 42.45 -19.36
N ARG A 570 62.23 41.88 -20.47
CA ARG A 570 62.84 42.04 -21.81
C ARG A 570 61.81 42.17 -22.92
N SER A 571 61.25 43.37 -23.10
CA SER A 571 60.89 43.91 -24.42
C SER A 571 60.31 45.32 -24.30
N SER A 572 61.19 46.33 -24.26
CA SER A 572 60.88 47.69 -24.70
C SER A 572 61.74 47.96 -25.93
N GLU A 573 61.13 48.03 -27.12
CA GLU A 573 61.50 48.94 -28.22
C GLU A 573 60.77 48.56 -29.53
N ASN A 574 60.26 49.60 -30.20
CA ASN A 574 59.87 49.68 -31.61
C ASN A 574 58.61 48.93 -32.08
N ASP A 575 57.53 49.64 -32.42
CA ASP A 575 57.34 50.20 -33.78
C ASP A 575 55.95 50.85 -33.96
N THR A 576 55.90 51.76 -34.93
CA THR A 576 54.83 52.68 -35.34
C THR A 576 53.69 51.97 -36.12
N PRO A 577 52.42 52.45 -36.09
CA PRO A 577 51.36 51.92 -36.95
C PRO A 577 51.12 52.81 -38.20
N PRO A 578 50.82 52.22 -39.38
CA PRO A 578 50.28 52.95 -40.51
C PRO A 578 48.73 52.94 -40.54
N ALA A 579 48.21 53.86 -41.35
CA ALA A 579 46.86 54.39 -41.33
C ALA A 579 45.86 53.77 -42.33
N LEU A 580 44.57 54.14 -42.13
CA LEU A 580 43.48 54.41 -43.09
C LEU A 580 42.66 53.29 -43.75
N SER A 581 41.33 53.30 -43.52
CA SER A 581 40.22 53.63 -44.48
C SER A 581 38.85 53.29 -43.84
N THR A 582 37.99 54.28 -43.48
CA THR A 582 36.76 54.78 -44.18
C THR A 582 35.70 53.70 -44.46
N GLU A 583 34.43 53.79 -44.03
CA GLU A 583 33.36 54.79 -44.33
C GLU A 583 32.27 54.78 -43.23
N GLN A 584 31.91 55.94 -42.65
CA GLN A 584 30.70 56.76 -42.90
C GLN A 584 29.32 56.08 -42.70
N SER A 585 28.53 56.57 -41.72
CA SER A 585 27.21 57.20 -41.96
C SER A 585 26.51 57.63 -40.65
N SER A 586 26.51 58.94 -40.41
CA SER A 586 25.53 59.83 -39.74
C SER A 586 24.78 59.40 -38.46
N ALA A 587 25.08 60.17 -37.41
CA ALA A 587 24.31 60.53 -36.21
C ALA A 587 23.05 61.41 -36.58
N PRO A 588 22.24 62.05 -35.69
CA PRO A 588 22.73 62.50 -34.37
C PRO A 588 21.79 62.96 -33.20
N TRP A 589 22.48 63.32 -32.11
CA TRP A 589 22.25 64.36 -31.05
C TRP A 589 21.08 64.19 -30.06
N GLU A 590 21.34 64.03 -28.75
CA GLU A 590 21.62 65.03 -27.66
C GLU A 590 20.39 65.07 -26.75
N ASP A 591 20.42 65.21 -25.43
CA ASP A 591 21.45 65.64 -24.50
C ASP A 591 21.13 65.01 -23.12
N SER A 592 22.18 64.63 -22.39
CA SER A 592 22.15 64.64 -20.92
C SER A 592 22.59 66.04 -20.47
N PRO A 593 22.37 66.46 -19.22
CA PRO A 593 23.41 66.18 -18.22
C PRO A 593 22.81 66.00 -16.81
N GLU A 594 23.39 65.16 -15.96
CA GLU A 594 24.40 65.46 -14.92
C GLU A 594 23.74 65.13 -13.58
N GLU A 595 24.28 64.13 -12.87
CA GLU A 595 25.18 64.32 -11.72
C GLU A 595 24.40 64.81 -10.48
N THR A 596 24.64 64.33 -9.26
CA THR A 596 25.63 63.46 -8.64
C THR A 596 25.11 63.21 -7.23
N SER A 597 25.53 62.10 -6.62
CA SER A 597 25.92 61.97 -5.20
C SER A 597 24.87 62.33 -4.13
N ASP A 598 24.72 61.65 -3.02
CA ASP A 598 25.34 60.50 -2.38
C ASP A 598 24.68 60.49 -0.98
N VAL A 599 24.71 59.34 -0.29
CA VAL A 599 24.80 59.25 1.20
C VAL A 599 23.54 59.70 1.96
N GLU A 600 23.05 59.04 2.98
CA GLU A 600 23.16 57.73 3.63
C GLU A 600 22.11 57.83 4.76
N ASP A 601 21.66 56.68 5.26
CA ASP A 601 21.31 56.49 6.67
C ASP A 601 20.11 57.26 7.27
N ASN A 602 19.37 56.74 8.24
CA ASN A 602 19.02 55.41 8.75
C ASN A 602 18.10 55.74 9.95
N VAL A 603 17.34 54.74 10.43
CA VAL A 603 16.76 54.66 11.79
C VAL A 603 15.51 55.53 12.07
N PHE A 604 14.28 54.98 12.11
CA PHE A 604 13.60 54.14 13.12
C PHE A 604 12.72 54.91 14.12
N THR A 605 11.59 54.25 14.47
CA THR A 605 10.69 54.45 15.64
C THR A 605 9.76 55.67 15.62
N ALA A 606 8.51 55.65 16.11
CA ALA A 606 7.64 54.61 16.64
C ALA A 606 6.22 55.19 16.88
N LYS A 607 5.22 54.29 16.91
CA LYS A 607 4.00 54.27 17.78
C LYS A 607 3.03 55.47 17.79
N GLY A 608 1.74 55.14 17.66
CA GLY A 608 0.72 55.71 18.57
C GLY A 608 -0.71 55.89 18.05
N ASN A 609 -1.55 54.86 18.25
CA ASN A 609 -2.99 54.86 18.61
C ASN A 609 -3.83 56.17 18.57
N MET A 610 -5.03 56.08 17.98
CA MET A 610 -6.36 56.37 18.59
C MET A 610 -7.48 56.14 17.52
N LYS A 611 -8.35 55.13 17.65
CA LYS A 611 -9.68 55.09 18.32
C LYS A 611 -10.67 56.21 17.91
N SER A 612 -11.76 55.84 17.22
CA SER A 612 -13.17 55.87 17.70
C SER A 612 -14.20 55.90 16.55
N GLY A 613 -15.27 55.08 16.64
CA GLY A 613 -16.47 55.12 15.77
C GLY A 613 -17.46 56.20 16.24
N PRO A 614 -18.82 56.06 16.14
CA PRO A 614 -19.66 54.98 15.56
C PRO A 614 -20.86 55.52 14.72
N VAL A 615 -21.81 54.66 14.31
CA VAL A 615 -23.30 54.77 14.54
C VAL A 615 -24.15 54.00 13.49
N HIS A 616 -25.20 53.36 14.03
CA HIS A 616 -26.28 52.52 13.48
C HIS A 616 -27.28 53.15 12.48
N THR A 617 -28.02 52.30 11.74
CA THR A 617 -29.51 52.14 11.67
C THR A 617 -29.88 51.25 10.45
N ALA A 618 -30.57 50.10 10.55
CA ALA A 618 -31.99 49.78 10.82
C ALA A 618 -32.87 49.49 9.56
N ARG A 619 -33.06 48.18 9.27
CA ARG A 619 -34.34 47.44 9.03
C ARG A 619 -35.23 47.68 7.76
N PRO A 620 -36.23 46.80 7.45
CA PRO A 620 -36.45 46.15 6.13
C PRO A 620 -37.84 46.41 5.48
N LYS A 621 -38.15 45.80 4.30
CA LYS A 621 -39.49 45.23 3.93
C LYS A 621 -39.59 44.66 2.49
N THR A 622 -40.18 43.45 2.41
CA THR A 622 -41.18 42.86 1.46
C THR A 622 -41.56 43.58 0.15
N ILE A 623 -41.86 42.88 -0.96
CA ILE A 623 -43.21 42.42 -1.45
C ILE A 623 -42.96 41.62 -2.77
N ALA A 624 -43.35 40.35 -2.93
CA ALA A 624 -44.62 39.76 -3.39
C ALA A 624 -44.96 39.86 -4.92
N VAL A 625 -45.39 38.71 -5.44
CA VAL A 625 -45.81 38.30 -6.82
C VAL A 625 -47.12 39.02 -7.26
N PRO A 626 -47.46 39.11 -8.58
CA PRO A 626 -48.48 38.20 -9.12
C PRO A 626 -48.41 37.82 -10.64
N SER A 627 -48.90 36.61 -10.91
CA SER A 627 -49.85 36.16 -11.97
C SER A 627 -49.50 36.14 -13.47
N GLY A 628 -49.85 35.01 -14.11
CA GLY A 628 -50.16 34.91 -15.54
C GLY A 628 -50.34 33.47 -16.06
N LYS A 629 -51.58 32.95 -16.04
CA LYS A 629 -51.99 31.69 -16.69
C LYS A 629 -52.21 31.92 -18.21
N ASN A 630 -51.79 30.99 -19.08
CA ASN A 630 -52.69 30.14 -19.90
C ASN A 630 -52.00 29.38 -21.07
N SER A 631 -52.41 28.10 -21.15
CA SER A 631 -52.82 27.32 -22.34
C SER A 631 -51.81 26.63 -23.28
N THR A 632 -51.92 25.29 -23.26
CA THR A 632 -52.11 24.33 -24.39
C THR A 632 -50.99 24.05 -25.40
N GLY A 633 -50.66 22.76 -25.58
CA GLY A 633 -50.01 22.28 -26.82
C GLY A 633 -49.30 20.94 -26.73
N THR A 634 -50.05 19.86 -26.99
CA THR A 634 -49.63 18.47 -27.27
C THR A 634 -48.55 18.31 -28.35
N LYS A 635 -47.58 17.39 -28.18
CA LYS A 635 -47.33 16.25 -29.11
C LYS A 635 -46.17 15.32 -28.71
N LYS A 636 -46.49 14.02 -28.76
CA LYS A 636 -45.64 12.81 -28.77
C LYS A 636 -44.72 12.74 -30.01
N ARG A 637 -43.57 12.06 -29.87
CA ARG A 637 -43.01 11.03 -30.77
C ARG A 637 -41.99 10.24 -29.93
N ARG A 638 -42.39 9.09 -29.38
CA ARG A 638 -42.25 7.71 -29.90
C ARG A 638 -40.82 7.26 -30.05
#